data_AF-A0A3R8YYI2-F1
#
_entry.id   AF-A0A3R8YYI2-F1
#
_cell.length_a   1.000
_cell.length_b   1.000
_cell.length_c   1.000
_cell.angle_alpha   90.00
_cell.angle_beta   90.00
_cell.angle_gamma   90.00
#
_symmetry.space_group_name_H-M   'P 1'
#
loop_
_entity.id
_entity.type
_entity.pdbx_description
1 polymer ?
#
loop_
_entity_poly.entity_id
_entity_poly.type
_entity_poly.pdbx_seq_one_letter_code
_entity_poly.pdbx_strand_id
1 'polypeptide(L)'
;MKICFPARKANGKDYSTLDEMMAQVGREPHGTWLAGTNGMWHGGIHISRESAPASFLTSENVDSAVPLPFMSGGEVVAYRLNSQYLTDTWLGQTLQYSSTFVLVKSVCTPDPDKPDNSLEFYALYLGLTPPSAFPALQCYQVTAEGNGLRTRHYSGQEKTGEPAPVPTGKLATGQKVVVLRENLFGLDGHIPTFGLARLLNEHDEMTGEAFWVSLDPLYMTPEGKHTAPLPAWMQQAVTQGIYDTVVIPATRMTVAAGDAVGFLGEDIVPGGLNKAETDPYVHIEVLSTDDRLPDFLRNAAGVTGGEKYLHIRPESSLYTRSGDTFTKTSGNVRKDIHKILPQAKCPSFTDSAGKRWFDIGQGAWLSGDDVEADISQYDLIRRGFSAFEQPATASMEKSLHENWVKSVFNHLSEWVRPERGIREKQVSNYYQALISKIDQNHDGELSGEELHVALQYPEMDVRDLVAGLVIKHDSEWSGGSSHLRWTDYLKHMDLLLTGYVRTWLDNMEWMSQVPPFDKGKPVWHMHPVKFLDAIATKIKLWELGTTSEHYESGGRGPGVISSGRGDHGGASYGCYQLSSKLGVVQDYIKQSKYKNRFDGLQIGTQEFNSEWKNIAIEDKKGFSHDQYLFIKKTHYEAQLGFLAKHGISITHKRAAIHDMIWSTSVQYGPYTNLIVKAVAGLSFDSATDVQIITAVQDYKHDNVETKFRSSPTLWPGLKARAISEKAKLLKLERDNYEVE
;
A
#
# COMPACT_ATOMS: atom_id res chain seq x y z
N MET A 1 1.44 -6.92 9.47
CA MET A 1 0.87 -7.35 8.17
C MET A 1 1.03 -6.25 7.12
N LYS A 2 1.10 -6.58 5.82
CA LYS A 2 1.12 -5.58 4.74
C LYS A 2 -0.26 -4.92 4.63
N ILE A 3 -0.27 -3.58 4.53
CA ILE A 3 -1.48 -2.77 4.39
C ILE A 3 -1.30 -1.77 3.25
N CYS A 4 -2.36 -1.55 2.49
CA CYS A 4 -2.47 -0.52 1.46
C CYS A 4 -3.63 0.43 1.79
N PHE A 5 -3.59 1.66 1.27
CA PHE A 5 -4.73 2.57 1.35
C PHE A 5 -5.86 2.12 0.41
N PRO A 6 -7.13 2.48 0.70
CA PRO A 6 -8.29 2.02 -0.07
C PRO A 6 -8.42 2.67 -1.46
N ALA A 7 -7.56 3.62 -1.81
CA ALA A 7 -7.61 4.35 -3.06
C ALA A 7 -6.20 4.67 -3.58
N ARG A 8 -6.14 5.01 -4.87
CA ARG A 8 -4.92 5.44 -5.57
C ARG A 8 -5.17 6.77 -6.26
N LYS A 9 -4.08 7.50 -6.50
CA LYS A 9 -4.08 8.74 -7.28
C LYS A 9 -4.47 8.46 -8.72
N ALA A 10 -4.85 9.50 -9.46
CA ALA A 10 -5.25 9.40 -10.87
C ALA A 10 -4.22 8.72 -11.78
N ASN A 11 -2.93 8.79 -11.43
CA ASN A 11 -1.84 8.14 -12.18
C ASN A 11 -1.55 6.70 -11.71
N GLY A 12 -2.42 6.10 -10.90
CA GLY A 12 -2.26 4.75 -10.37
C GLY A 12 -1.26 4.62 -9.22
N LYS A 13 -0.60 5.70 -8.77
CA LYS A 13 0.32 5.65 -7.63
C LYS A 13 -0.44 5.67 -6.31
N ASP A 14 0.11 4.97 -5.32
CA ASP A 14 -0.42 4.98 -3.96
C ASP A 14 -0.25 6.36 -3.29
N TYR A 15 -1.12 6.64 -2.31
CA TYR A 15 -0.92 7.73 -1.36
C TYR A 15 0.27 7.40 -0.45
N SER A 16 1.11 8.40 -0.16
CA SER A 16 2.42 8.16 0.48
C SER A 16 2.36 8.14 2.01
N THR A 17 1.37 8.82 2.59
CA THR A 17 1.23 8.96 4.04
C THR A 17 -0.23 8.84 4.47
N LEU A 18 -0.41 8.49 5.75
CA LEU A 18 -1.71 8.47 6.40
C LEU A 18 -2.39 9.84 6.28
N ASP A 19 -1.67 10.94 6.55
CA ASP A 19 -2.21 12.30 6.47
C ASP A 19 -2.71 12.65 5.08
N GLU A 20 -2.00 12.21 4.02
CA GLU A 20 -2.38 12.44 2.64
C GLU A 20 -3.71 11.73 2.31
N MET A 21 -3.85 10.46 2.71
CA MET A 21 -5.08 9.69 2.49
C MET A 21 -6.25 10.21 3.34
N MET A 22 -6.04 10.46 4.63
CA MET A 22 -7.07 10.99 5.53
C MET A 22 -7.56 12.38 5.10
N ALA A 23 -6.71 13.17 4.44
CA ALA A 23 -7.11 14.45 3.86
C ALA A 23 -8.03 14.28 2.63
N GLN A 24 -7.95 13.16 1.90
CA GLN A 24 -8.90 12.86 0.83
C GLN A 24 -10.21 12.32 1.39
N VAL A 25 -10.13 11.34 2.31
CA VAL A 25 -11.31 10.76 2.97
C VAL A 25 -12.15 11.83 3.68
N GLY A 26 -11.50 12.82 4.30
CA GLY A 26 -12.20 13.94 4.94
C GLY A 26 -12.94 14.89 3.98
N ARG A 27 -12.77 14.74 2.67
CA ARG A 27 -13.50 15.50 1.64
C ARG A 27 -14.58 14.69 0.92
N GLU A 28 -14.78 13.43 1.32
CA GLU A 28 -15.78 12.56 0.71
C GLU A 28 -17.20 13.10 0.95
N PRO A 29 -18.04 13.21 -0.10
CA PRO A 29 -19.32 13.91 0.00
C PRO A 29 -20.44 13.10 0.66
N HIS A 30 -20.34 11.76 0.68
CA HIS A 30 -21.49 10.89 0.99
C HIS A 30 -21.55 10.35 2.41
N GLY A 31 -20.63 10.76 3.31
CA GLY A 31 -20.64 10.31 4.70
C GLY A 31 -19.26 9.95 5.21
N THR A 32 -18.98 10.36 6.43
CA THR A 32 -17.72 10.14 7.11
C THR A 32 -17.91 9.14 8.26
N TRP A 33 -16.82 8.53 8.70
CA TRP A 33 -16.80 7.61 9.83
C TRP A 33 -17.58 8.16 11.05
N LEU A 34 -18.48 7.35 11.64
CA LEU A 34 -19.41 7.62 12.76
C LEU A 34 -20.73 8.32 12.44
N ALA A 35 -20.79 9.23 11.47
CA ALA A 35 -22.01 9.96 11.15
C ALA A 35 -22.20 10.09 9.64
N GLY A 36 -23.27 9.48 9.13
CA GLY A 36 -23.69 9.60 7.74
C GLY A 36 -24.30 10.97 7.44
N THR A 37 -24.43 11.30 6.16
CA THR A 37 -25.12 12.53 5.70
C THR A 37 -26.61 12.57 6.08
N ASN A 38 -27.17 11.42 6.43
CA ASN A 38 -28.52 11.26 6.96
C ASN A 38 -28.63 11.54 8.48
N GLY A 39 -27.53 11.89 9.15
CA GLY A 39 -27.50 12.12 10.60
C GLY A 39 -27.63 10.86 11.46
N MET A 40 -27.41 9.67 10.89
CA MET A 40 -27.44 8.39 11.59
C MET A 40 -26.04 7.77 11.70
N TRP A 41 -25.93 6.68 12.46
CA TRP A 41 -24.72 5.87 12.58
C TRP A 41 -24.21 5.46 11.20
N HIS A 42 -22.90 5.53 11.01
CA HIS A 42 -22.22 5.12 9.80
C HIS A 42 -20.94 4.37 10.15
N GLY A 43 -20.93 3.06 9.86
CA GLY A 43 -19.88 2.12 10.28
C GLY A 43 -18.62 2.12 9.42
N GLY A 44 -18.55 2.99 8.41
CA GLY A 44 -17.53 2.95 7.38
C GLY A 44 -17.10 4.29 6.84
N ILE A 45 -16.54 4.25 5.65
CA ILE A 45 -16.20 5.41 4.83
C ILE A 45 -16.71 5.18 3.40
N HIS A 46 -17.02 6.27 2.70
CA HIS A 46 -17.22 6.24 1.27
C HIS A 46 -15.94 6.58 0.53
N ILE A 47 -15.70 5.92 -0.60
CA ILE A 47 -14.65 6.26 -1.56
C ILE A 47 -15.33 6.60 -2.87
N SER A 48 -15.23 7.86 -3.28
CA SER A 48 -15.75 8.37 -4.55
C SER A 48 -14.59 8.80 -5.46
N ARG A 49 -14.91 9.56 -6.52
CA ARG A 49 -13.91 10.21 -7.37
C ARG A 49 -13.08 11.27 -6.62
N GLU A 50 -13.48 11.70 -5.43
CA GLU A 50 -12.69 12.60 -4.60
C GLU A 50 -11.39 11.93 -4.13
N SER A 51 -11.48 10.76 -3.49
CA SER A 51 -10.29 9.99 -3.07
C SER A 51 -9.73 9.08 -4.15
N ALA A 52 -10.54 8.66 -5.12
CA ALA A 52 -10.18 7.67 -6.15
C ALA A 52 -10.59 8.14 -7.57
N PRO A 53 -10.00 9.25 -8.08
CA PRO A 53 -10.48 9.94 -9.28
C PRO A 53 -10.45 9.10 -10.57
N ALA A 54 -9.61 8.07 -10.63
CA ALA A 54 -9.51 7.17 -11.79
C ALA A 54 -10.23 5.81 -11.58
N SER A 55 -10.99 5.65 -10.50
CA SER A 55 -11.61 4.37 -10.12
C SER A 55 -13.04 4.18 -10.62
N PHE A 56 -13.54 5.07 -11.47
CA PHE A 56 -14.80 4.86 -12.19
C PHE A 56 -14.53 4.36 -13.60
N LEU A 57 -14.94 3.13 -13.91
CA LEU A 57 -14.67 2.47 -15.19
C LEU A 57 -15.74 2.81 -16.23
N THR A 58 -15.30 3.27 -17.40
CA THR A 58 -16.15 3.52 -18.57
C THR A 58 -15.49 2.95 -19.83
N SER A 59 -16.22 2.85 -20.93
CA SER A 59 -15.65 2.45 -22.23
C SER A 59 -14.57 3.42 -22.74
N GLU A 60 -14.53 4.65 -22.24
CA GLU A 60 -13.61 5.70 -22.69
C GLU A 60 -12.27 5.67 -21.96
N ASN A 61 -12.20 5.02 -20.79
CA ASN A 61 -11.03 5.06 -19.91
C ASN A 61 -10.45 3.69 -19.53
N VAL A 62 -10.87 2.59 -20.17
CA VAL A 62 -10.45 1.22 -19.83
C VAL A 62 -8.92 1.04 -19.77
N ASP A 63 -8.17 1.80 -20.56
CA ASP A 63 -6.71 1.75 -20.61
C ASP A 63 -6.01 2.51 -19.47
N SER A 64 -6.73 3.38 -18.75
CA SER A 64 -6.18 4.27 -17.72
C SER A 64 -6.91 4.21 -16.37
N ALA A 65 -8.08 3.56 -16.31
CA ALA A 65 -8.83 3.35 -15.10
C ALA A 65 -8.02 2.54 -14.08
N VAL A 66 -8.10 2.94 -12.81
CA VAL A 66 -7.35 2.35 -11.70
C VAL A 66 -8.35 1.71 -10.73
N PRO A 67 -8.36 0.38 -10.54
CA PRO A 67 -9.27 -0.24 -9.59
C PRO A 67 -8.90 0.12 -8.15
N LEU A 68 -9.89 0.08 -7.26
CA LEU A 68 -9.66 0.16 -5.82
C LEU A 68 -8.82 -1.05 -5.37
N PRO A 69 -7.80 -0.86 -4.51
CA PRO A 69 -7.00 -1.96 -3.98
C PRO A 69 -7.59 -2.58 -2.71
N PHE A 70 -7.32 -3.86 -2.49
CA PHE A 70 -7.55 -4.48 -1.18
C PHE A 70 -6.59 -3.84 -0.17
N MET A 71 -7.12 -3.37 0.95
CA MET A 71 -6.33 -2.71 1.99
C MET A 71 -5.50 -3.71 2.79
N SER A 72 -5.95 -4.96 2.88
CA SER A 72 -5.26 -6.04 3.55
C SER A 72 -5.39 -7.33 2.75
N GLY A 73 -4.37 -8.20 2.87
CA GLY A 73 -4.48 -9.56 2.34
C GLY A 73 -5.21 -10.46 3.32
N GLY A 74 -5.95 -11.44 2.78
CA GLY A 74 -6.81 -12.31 3.56
C GLY A 74 -7.56 -13.31 2.70
N GLU A 75 -8.61 -13.87 3.27
CA GLU A 75 -9.50 -14.83 2.61
C GLU A 75 -10.84 -14.17 2.31
N VAL A 76 -11.34 -14.27 1.09
CA VAL A 76 -12.70 -13.86 0.77
C VAL A 76 -13.64 -14.90 1.37
N VAL A 77 -14.49 -14.44 2.27
CA VAL A 77 -15.39 -15.30 3.07
C VAL A 77 -16.86 -15.13 2.69
N ALA A 78 -17.21 -14.02 2.04
CA ALA A 78 -18.52 -13.81 1.45
C ALA A 78 -18.41 -12.81 0.30
N TYR A 79 -19.30 -12.93 -0.68
CA TYR A 79 -19.48 -11.92 -1.73
C TYR A 79 -20.92 -11.95 -2.26
N ARG A 80 -21.31 -10.91 -2.99
CA ARG A 80 -22.48 -10.91 -3.86
C ARG A 80 -22.07 -10.23 -5.16
N LEU A 81 -22.41 -10.83 -6.30
CA LEU A 81 -22.29 -10.19 -7.61
C LEU A 81 -23.69 -9.93 -8.13
N ASN A 82 -24.03 -8.67 -8.45
CA ASN A 82 -25.27 -8.44 -9.18
C ASN A 82 -25.10 -8.85 -10.65
N SER A 83 -26.12 -9.47 -11.24
CA SER A 83 -26.09 -9.78 -12.67
C SER A 83 -26.10 -8.51 -13.52
N GLN A 84 -26.72 -7.44 -12.99
CA GLN A 84 -26.85 -6.10 -13.56
C GLN A 84 -27.05 -5.11 -12.42
N TYR A 85 -26.93 -3.81 -12.68
CA TYR A 85 -27.34 -2.83 -11.67
C TYR A 85 -28.79 -3.05 -11.25
N LEU A 86 -29.05 -2.88 -9.96
CA LEU A 86 -30.40 -2.86 -9.43
C LEU A 86 -31.03 -1.52 -9.83
N THR A 87 -32.31 -1.55 -10.20
CA THR A 87 -33.02 -0.34 -10.63
C THR A 87 -34.34 -0.21 -9.90
N ASP A 88 -34.78 1.04 -9.74
CA ASP A 88 -36.11 1.38 -9.23
C ASP A 88 -36.61 2.63 -9.96
N THR A 89 -37.85 3.05 -9.69
CA THR A 89 -38.42 4.27 -10.26
C THR A 89 -38.90 5.21 -9.16
N TRP A 90 -38.42 6.45 -9.18
CA TRP A 90 -38.85 7.50 -8.27
C TRP A 90 -39.26 8.75 -9.04
N LEU A 91 -40.52 9.18 -8.89
CA LEU A 91 -41.10 10.31 -9.61
C LEU A 91 -40.89 10.25 -11.14
N GLY A 92 -40.94 9.05 -11.71
CA GLY A 92 -40.74 8.79 -13.14
C GLY A 92 -39.27 8.82 -13.59
N GLN A 93 -38.32 9.05 -12.67
CA GLN A 93 -36.88 8.95 -12.92
C GLN A 93 -36.41 7.53 -12.58
N THR A 94 -35.48 7.01 -13.38
CA THR A 94 -34.83 5.72 -13.13
C THR A 94 -33.74 5.90 -12.09
N LEU A 95 -33.85 5.16 -11.00
CA LEU A 95 -32.81 5.00 -9.99
C LEU A 95 -31.96 3.78 -10.33
N GLN A 96 -30.72 3.77 -9.86
CA GLN A 96 -29.76 2.71 -10.11
C GLN A 96 -28.81 2.59 -8.93
N TYR A 97 -28.49 1.37 -8.51
CA TYR A 97 -27.49 1.13 -7.46
C TYR A 97 -26.92 -0.28 -7.57
N SER A 98 -25.83 -0.54 -6.86
CA SER A 98 -25.20 -1.87 -6.80
C SER A 98 -25.19 -2.37 -5.37
N SER A 99 -25.61 -3.61 -5.17
CA SER A 99 -25.41 -4.34 -3.90
C SER A 99 -24.25 -5.34 -4.00
N THR A 100 -23.44 -5.26 -5.06
CA THR A 100 -22.26 -6.08 -5.28
C THR A 100 -21.25 -5.78 -4.18
N PHE A 101 -20.79 -6.81 -3.48
CA PHE A 101 -19.80 -6.67 -2.43
C PHE A 101 -18.82 -7.84 -2.37
N VAL A 102 -17.69 -7.59 -1.71
CA VAL A 102 -16.76 -8.63 -1.26
C VAL A 102 -16.38 -8.39 0.20
N LEU A 103 -16.31 -9.47 0.97
CA LEU A 103 -15.93 -9.47 2.39
C LEU A 103 -14.67 -10.31 2.55
N VAL A 104 -13.60 -9.67 3.01
CA VAL A 104 -12.29 -10.31 3.23
C VAL A 104 -12.03 -10.45 4.72
N LYS A 105 -11.81 -11.68 5.18
CA LYS A 105 -11.34 -12.01 6.52
C LYS A 105 -9.83 -11.96 6.57
N SER A 106 -9.31 -11.20 7.52
CA SER A 106 -7.88 -11.01 7.77
C SER A 106 -7.55 -11.33 9.23
N VAL A 107 -6.33 -11.81 9.47
CA VAL A 107 -5.83 -12.09 10.83
C VAL A 107 -4.53 -11.32 11.04
N CYS A 108 -4.56 -10.36 11.95
CA CYS A 108 -3.36 -9.67 12.40
C CYS A 108 -2.76 -10.45 13.58
N THR A 109 -1.57 -11.01 13.39
CA THR A 109 -0.79 -11.64 14.46
C THR A 109 0.44 -10.78 14.72
N PRO A 110 0.42 -9.86 15.70
CA PRO A 110 1.52 -8.93 15.97
C PRO A 110 2.84 -9.62 16.31
N ASP A 111 2.76 -10.76 16.98
CA ASP A 111 3.90 -11.56 17.43
C ASP A 111 3.58 -13.04 17.13
N PRO A 112 4.28 -13.67 16.17
CA PRO A 112 4.05 -15.07 15.81
C PRO A 112 4.23 -16.05 16.98
N ASP A 113 5.01 -15.70 18.00
CA ASP A 113 5.21 -16.51 19.21
C ASP A 113 4.06 -16.35 20.22
N LYS A 114 3.13 -15.41 19.97
CA LYS A 114 1.94 -15.13 20.80
C LYS A 114 0.65 -15.14 19.96
N PRO A 115 0.31 -16.27 19.29
CA PRO A 115 -0.84 -16.35 18.38
C PRO A 115 -2.20 -16.16 19.08
N ASP A 116 -2.28 -16.35 20.40
CA ASP A 116 -3.50 -16.10 21.16
C ASP A 116 -3.90 -14.62 21.17
N ASN A 117 -2.94 -13.72 20.89
CA ASN A 117 -3.14 -12.27 20.76
C ASN A 117 -3.41 -11.82 19.33
N SER A 118 -3.76 -12.73 18.43
CA SER A 118 -4.16 -12.35 17.08
C SER A 118 -5.55 -11.73 17.08
N LEU A 119 -5.74 -10.72 16.22
CA LEU A 119 -7.05 -10.12 15.95
C LEU A 119 -7.57 -10.61 14.62
N GLU A 120 -8.76 -11.19 14.63
CA GLU A 120 -9.55 -11.41 13.43
C GLU A 120 -10.38 -10.17 13.11
N PHE A 121 -10.33 -9.73 11.86
CA PHE A 121 -11.15 -8.62 11.36
C PHE A 121 -11.55 -8.87 9.91
N TYR A 122 -12.53 -8.10 9.45
CA TYR A 122 -13.14 -8.22 8.14
C TYR A 122 -13.10 -6.86 7.44
N ALA A 123 -12.74 -6.83 6.16
CA ALA A 123 -12.85 -5.66 5.31
C ALA A 123 -14.00 -5.88 4.32
N LEU A 124 -15.03 -5.03 4.39
CA LEU A 124 -16.17 -5.01 3.47
C LEU A 124 -15.92 -3.96 2.38
N TYR A 125 -16.22 -4.31 1.13
CA TYR A 125 -16.30 -3.39 0.01
C TYR A 125 -17.67 -3.56 -0.64
N LEU A 126 -18.57 -2.61 -0.49
CA LEU A 126 -19.97 -2.68 -0.91
C LEU A 126 -20.27 -1.56 -1.93
N GLY A 127 -21.06 -1.88 -2.96
CA GLY A 127 -21.39 -0.94 -4.03
C GLY A 127 -20.40 -0.97 -5.20
N LEU A 128 -19.75 -2.11 -5.45
CA LEU A 128 -18.81 -2.24 -6.58
C LEU A 128 -19.55 -2.31 -7.93
N THR A 129 -18.89 -1.90 -9.01
CA THR A 129 -19.39 -2.10 -10.38
C THR A 129 -19.72 -3.60 -10.64
N PRO A 130 -20.95 -3.94 -11.06
CA PRO A 130 -21.30 -5.32 -11.38
C PRO A 130 -20.57 -5.80 -12.65
N PRO A 131 -20.33 -7.12 -12.82
CA PRO A 131 -19.59 -7.65 -13.97
C PRO A 131 -20.16 -7.26 -15.34
N SER A 132 -21.48 -7.12 -15.45
CA SER A 132 -22.15 -6.73 -16.70
C SER A 132 -21.93 -5.28 -17.11
N ALA A 133 -21.49 -4.42 -16.18
CA ALA A 133 -21.13 -3.02 -16.46
C ALA A 133 -19.66 -2.84 -16.87
N PHE A 134 -18.85 -3.91 -16.86
CA PHE A 134 -17.50 -3.85 -17.42
C PHE A 134 -17.58 -3.70 -18.95
N PRO A 135 -16.85 -2.75 -19.56
CA PRO A 135 -16.97 -2.48 -20.99
C PRO A 135 -16.67 -3.71 -21.86
N ALA A 136 -17.50 -3.94 -22.87
CA ALA A 136 -17.24 -4.93 -23.90
C ALA A 136 -16.35 -4.33 -24.99
N LEU A 137 -15.11 -4.81 -25.05
CA LEU A 137 -14.04 -4.32 -25.93
C LEU A 137 -14.07 -5.05 -27.27
N GLN A 138 -13.78 -4.32 -28.35
CA GLN A 138 -13.77 -4.91 -29.68
C GLN A 138 -12.50 -5.75 -29.87
N CYS A 139 -12.67 -7.00 -30.29
CA CYS A 139 -11.55 -7.85 -30.69
C CYS A 139 -11.36 -7.78 -32.21
N TYR A 140 -10.11 -7.87 -32.66
CA TYR A 140 -9.71 -7.91 -34.06
C TYR A 140 -8.70 -9.03 -34.30
N GLN A 141 -8.81 -9.68 -35.45
CA GLN A 141 -7.84 -10.62 -35.97
C GLN A 141 -7.06 -10.02 -37.14
N VAL A 142 -5.76 -10.27 -37.18
CA VAL A 142 -4.88 -9.84 -38.28
C VAL A 142 -5.16 -10.70 -39.52
N THR A 143 -5.45 -10.06 -40.65
CA THR A 143 -5.73 -10.72 -41.94
C THR A 143 -4.45 -11.29 -42.58
N ALA A 144 -4.60 -11.97 -43.73
CA ALA A 144 -3.45 -12.40 -44.52
C ALA A 144 -2.64 -11.20 -45.03
N GLU A 145 -3.34 -10.15 -45.47
CA GLU A 145 -2.79 -8.89 -45.95
C GLU A 145 -2.17 -8.06 -44.80
N GLY A 146 -2.63 -8.27 -43.57
CA GLY A 146 -2.08 -7.70 -42.34
C GLY A 146 -0.79 -8.35 -41.85
N ASN A 147 -0.24 -9.35 -42.55
CA ASN A 147 1.01 -9.97 -42.11
C ASN A 147 2.17 -8.97 -42.06
N GLY A 148 2.75 -8.78 -40.88
CA GLY A 148 3.79 -7.77 -40.65
C GLY A 148 3.24 -6.37 -40.32
N LEU A 149 1.96 -6.24 -39.99
CA LEU A 149 1.31 -4.99 -39.56
C LEU A 149 2.07 -4.38 -38.39
N ARG A 150 2.53 -3.13 -38.54
CA ARG A 150 3.40 -2.48 -37.55
C ARG A 150 2.61 -2.13 -36.28
N THR A 151 3.12 -2.58 -35.14
CA THR A 151 2.73 -2.05 -33.84
C THR A 151 3.56 -0.80 -33.53
N ARG A 152 3.00 0.14 -32.79
CA ARG A 152 3.60 1.45 -32.50
C ARG A 152 3.58 1.73 -31.00
N HIS A 153 4.59 2.44 -30.53
CA HIS A 153 4.79 2.78 -29.12
C HIS A 153 3.58 3.49 -28.51
N TYR A 154 3.21 3.12 -27.28
CA TYR A 154 2.22 3.83 -26.46
C TYR A 154 2.92 4.52 -25.29
N SER A 155 2.82 5.85 -25.22
CA SER A 155 3.39 6.67 -24.14
C SER A 155 2.37 7.18 -23.13
N GLY A 156 1.07 7.08 -23.44
CA GLY A 156 -0.01 7.62 -22.60
C GLY A 156 -0.33 9.09 -22.85
N GLN A 157 0.38 9.75 -23.78
CA GLN A 157 0.24 11.18 -24.03
C GLN A 157 -0.23 11.50 -25.46
N GLU A 158 -0.47 10.48 -26.28
CA GLU A 158 -0.90 10.63 -27.66
C GLU A 158 -2.27 11.31 -27.77
N LYS A 159 -2.37 12.30 -28.67
CA LYS A 159 -3.61 13.03 -28.96
C LYS A 159 -4.13 12.74 -30.35
N THR A 160 -5.44 12.92 -30.52
CA THR A 160 -6.11 12.76 -31.80
C THR A 160 -5.57 13.77 -32.83
N GLY A 161 -5.22 13.27 -34.01
CA GLY A 161 -4.69 14.05 -35.14
C GLY A 161 -3.17 14.22 -35.15
N GLU A 162 -2.45 13.76 -34.12
CA GLU A 162 -0.98 13.77 -34.11
C GLU A 162 -0.40 12.76 -35.12
N PRO A 163 0.86 12.91 -35.57
CA PRO A 163 1.53 11.89 -36.37
C PRO A 163 1.57 10.53 -35.66
N ALA A 164 1.39 9.44 -36.40
CA ALA A 164 1.38 8.10 -35.84
C ALA A 164 2.71 7.78 -35.10
N PRO A 165 2.66 7.21 -33.87
CA PRO A 165 3.86 6.97 -33.07
C PRO A 165 4.88 6.05 -33.74
N VAL A 166 6.11 6.05 -33.23
CA VAL A 166 7.21 5.26 -33.83
C VAL A 166 6.88 3.76 -33.80
N PRO A 167 7.10 3.02 -34.91
CA PRO A 167 6.95 1.57 -34.92
C PRO A 167 7.88 0.87 -33.94
N THR A 168 7.36 -0.09 -33.17
CA THR A 168 8.09 -0.85 -32.14
C THR A 168 8.09 -2.36 -32.40
N GLY A 169 7.18 -2.86 -33.22
CA GLY A 169 7.07 -4.28 -33.52
C GLY A 169 6.15 -4.55 -34.70
N LYS A 170 5.74 -5.81 -34.84
CA LYS A 170 4.84 -6.27 -35.92
C LYS A 170 3.93 -7.38 -35.42
N LEU A 171 2.72 -7.44 -35.97
CA LEU A 171 1.81 -8.57 -35.83
C LEU A 171 1.91 -9.50 -37.05
N ALA A 172 1.61 -10.77 -36.82
CA ALA A 172 1.50 -11.81 -37.84
C ALA A 172 0.03 -12.18 -38.09
N THR A 173 -0.25 -12.72 -39.28
CA THR A 173 -1.59 -13.22 -39.63
C THR A 173 -2.14 -14.19 -38.58
N GLY A 174 -3.44 -14.04 -38.27
CA GLY A 174 -4.16 -14.87 -37.32
C GLY A 174 -4.01 -14.45 -35.87
N GLN A 175 -3.04 -13.58 -35.52
CA GLN A 175 -2.95 -13.03 -34.18
C GLN A 175 -4.17 -12.17 -33.87
N LYS A 176 -4.63 -12.27 -32.62
CA LYS A 176 -5.80 -11.54 -32.13
C LYS A 176 -5.37 -10.43 -31.17
N VAL A 177 -6.07 -9.32 -31.23
CA VAL A 177 -5.88 -8.19 -30.33
C VAL A 177 -7.21 -7.70 -29.79
N VAL A 178 -7.20 -7.18 -28.57
CA VAL A 178 -8.33 -6.47 -27.98
C VAL A 178 -8.04 -4.98 -27.99
N VAL A 179 -8.95 -4.20 -28.55
CA VAL A 179 -8.84 -2.74 -28.62
C VAL A 179 -9.47 -2.13 -27.38
N LEU A 180 -8.64 -1.46 -26.59
CA LEU A 180 -9.02 -0.77 -25.35
C LEU A 180 -9.69 0.58 -25.64
N ARG A 181 -9.19 1.30 -26.65
CA ARG A 181 -9.77 2.54 -27.18
C ARG A 181 -9.28 2.83 -28.59
N GLU A 182 -10.01 3.66 -29.32
CA GLU A 182 -9.61 4.12 -30.65
C GLU A 182 -9.04 5.54 -30.63
N ASN A 183 -8.17 5.84 -31.59
CA ASN A 183 -7.66 7.19 -31.83
C ASN A 183 -7.36 7.40 -33.31
N LEU A 184 -7.30 8.66 -33.74
CA LEU A 184 -6.94 9.03 -35.12
C LEU A 184 -5.51 9.57 -35.14
N PHE A 185 -4.69 9.08 -36.07
CA PHE A 185 -3.32 9.57 -36.27
C PHE A 185 -3.05 9.93 -37.72
N GLY A 186 -2.22 10.96 -37.94
CA GLY A 186 -1.68 11.28 -39.25
C GLY A 186 -0.62 10.24 -39.68
N LEU A 187 -0.81 9.62 -40.83
CA LEU A 187 0.14 8.67 -41.42
C LEU A 187 0.15 8.81 -42.94
N ASP A 188 1.31 9.13 -43.51
CA ASP A 188 1.54 9.20 -44.96
C ASP A 188 0.48 10.04 -45.72
N GLY A 189 0.14 11.21 -45.16
CA GLY A 189 -0.85 12.13 -45.74
C GLY A 189 -2.31 11.77 -45.50
N HIS A 190 -2.59 10.69 -44.77
CA HIS A 190 -3.93 10.23 -44.41
C HIS A 190 -4.14 10.29 -42.89
N ILE A 191 -5.40 10.14 -42.44
CA ILE A 191 -5.76 10.11 -41.02
C ILE A 191 -6.51 8.79 -40.70
N PRO A 192 -5.82 7.64 -40.72
CA PRO A 192 -6.42 6.35 -40.38
C PRO A 192 -6.79 6.24 -38.89
N THR A 193 -7.76 5.36 -38.62
CA THR A 193 -8.10 4.91 -37.26
C THR A 193 -7.08 3.90 -36.77
N PHE A 194 -6.65 4.09 -35.52
CA PHE A 194 -5.80 3.20 -34.77
C PHE A 194 -6.52 2.74 -33.49
N GLY A 195 -6.24 1.50 -33.09
CA GLY A 195 -6.66 0.95 -31.81
C GLY A 195 -5.48 0.89 -30.85
N LEU A 196 -5.66 1.36 -29.61
CA LEU A 196 -4.78 1.04 -28.50
C LEU A 196 -5.12 -0.38 -28.09
N ALA A 197 -4.22 -1.32 -28.36
CA ALA A 197 -4.53 -2.73 -28.32
C ALA A 197 -3.57 -3.53 -27.43
N ARG A 198 -4.05 -4.66 -26.92
CA ARG A 198 -3.23 -5.71 -26.29
C ARG A 198 -3.42 -7.03 -27.02
N LEU A 199 -2.37 -7.85 -27.05
CA LEU A 199 -2.38 -9.15 -27.72
C LEU A 199 -3.17 -10.16 -26.88
N LEU A 200 -3.95 -11.03 -27.53
CA LEU A 200 -4.52 -12.22 -26.88
C LEU A 200 -3.57 -13.42 -27.04
N ASN A 201 -3.39 -14.18 -25.97
CA ASN A 201 -2.71 -15.47 -26.02
C ASN A 201 -3.65 -16.59 -26.51
N GLU A 202 -3.15 -17.82 -26.53
CA GLU A 202 -3.92 -19.00 -26.97
C GLU A 202 -5.10 -19.36 -26.03
N HIS A 203 -5.18 -18.76 -24.85
CA HIS A 203 -6.25 -18.93 -23.86
C HIS A 203 -7.22 -17.75 -23.84
N ASP A 204 -7.19 -16.87 -24.86
CA ASP A 204 -7.97 -15.63 -24.94
C ASP A 204 -7.70 -14.67 -23.76
N GLU A 205 -6.48 -14.65 -23.22
CA GLU A 205 -6.09 -13.70 -22.18
C GLU A 205 -5.26 -12.55 -22.75
N MET A 206 -5.52 -11.32 -22.28
CA MET A 206 -4.72 -10.14 -22.66
C MET A 206 -3.31 -10.19 -22.08
N THR A 207 -2.31 -10.14 -22.95
CA THR A 207 -0.88 -10.22 -22.62
C THR A 207 -0.08 -9.05 -23.18
N GLY A 208 1.12 -8.85 -22.63
CA GLY A 208 2.04 -7.79 -23.06
C GLY A 208 1.59 -6.37 -22.70
N GLU A 209 2.43 -5.41 -23.08
CA GLU A 209 2.13 -3.97 -22.98
C GLU A 209 1.15 -3.53 -24.09
N ALA A 210 0.42 -2.46 -23.84
CA ALA A 210 -0.46 -1.88 -24.85
C ALA A 210 0.34 -1.19 -25.96
N PHE A 211 -0.15 -1.26 -27.20
CA PHE A 211 0.48 -0.66 -28.36
C PHE A 211 -0.58 -0.10 -29.33
N TRP A 212 -0.20 0.88 -30.14
CA TRP A 212 -1.06 1.38 -31.20
C TRP A 212 -0.92 0.50 -32.45
N VAL A 213 -2.05 0.15 -33.07
CA VAL A 213 -2.10 -0.60 -34.33
C VAL A 213 -3.20 -0.06 -35.25
N SER A 214 -2.98 -0.06 -36.56
CA SER A 214 -3.99 0.40 -37.52
C SER A 214 -5.18 -0.56 -37.52
N LEU A 215 -6.39 -0.01 -37.57
CA LEU A 215 -7.64 -0.75 -37.69
C LEU A 215 -8.20 -0.72 -39.12
N ASP A 216 -7.34 -0.50 -40.12
CA ASP A 216 -7.75 -0.57 -41.52
C ASP A 216 -8.36 -1.96 -41.82
N PRO A 217 -9.59 -2.02 -42.38
CA PRO A 217 -10.25 -3.29 -42.71
C PRO A 217 -9.46 -4.21 -43.64
N LEU A 218 -8.48 -3.67 -44.38
CA LEU A 218 -7.57 -4.49 -45.18
C LEU A 218 -6.66 -5.36 -44.31
N TYR A 219 -6.23 -4.86 -43.14
CA TYR A 219 -5.26 -5.53 -42.28
C TYR A 219 -5.87 -6.20 -41.04
N MET A 220 -7.06 -5.75 -40.62
CA MET A 220 -7.73 -6.20 -39.41
C MET A 220 -9.19 -6.53 -39.68
N THR A 221 -9.66 -7.66 -39.17
CA THR A 221 -11.08 -8.05 -39.22
C THR A 221 -11.65 -8.12 -37.81
N PRO A 222 -12.81 -7.50 -37.52
CA PRO A 222 -13.48 -7.63 -36.22
C PRO A 222 -13.81 -9.09 -35.89
N GLU A 223 -13.48 -9.55 -34.69
CA GLU A 223 -13.67 -10.93 -34.22
C GLU A 223 -14.39 -10.96 -32.85
N GLY A 224 -15.63 -10.49 -32.81
CA GLY A 224 -16.45 -10.52 -31.60
C GLY A 224 -16.02 -9.50 -30.54
N LYS A 225 -16.44 -9.71 -29.29
CA LYS A 225 -16.16 -8.82 -28.17
C LYS A 225 -15.48 -9.57 -27.03
N HIS A 226 -14.64 -8.85 -26.30
CA HIS A 226 -13.96 -9.33 -25.11
C HIS A 226 -14.30 -8.41 -23.95
N THR A 227 -14.76 -8.95 -22.81
CA THR A 227 -15.04 -8.12 -21.62
C THR A 227 -13.76 -7.52 -21.07
N ALA A 228 -13.78 -6.27 -20.61
CA ALA A 228 -12.65 -5.67 -19.91
C ALA A 228 -12.20 -6.56 -18.71
N PRO A 229 -10.91 -6.56 -18.35
CA PRO A 229 -10.41 -7.46 -17.31
C PRO A 229 -11.12 -7.25 -15.98
N LEU A 230 -11.78 -8.29 -15.48
CA LEU A 230 -12.33 -8.32 -14.13
C LEU A 230 -11.19 -8.48 -13.10
N PRO A 231 -11.36 -7.98 -11.87
CA PRO A 231 -10.51 -8.37 -10.74
C PRO A 231 -10.44 -9.89 -10.57
N ALA A 232 -9.29 -10.43 -10.13
CA ALA A 232 -9.07 -11.88 -10.06
C ALA A 232 -10.12 -12.63 -9.23
N TRP A 233 -10.55 -12.06 -8.10
CA TRP A 233 -11.61 -12.65 -7.28
C TRP A 233 -12.97 -12.62 -7.98
N MET A 234 -13.29 -11.55 -8.73
CA MET A 234 -14.52 -11.47 -9.53
C MET A 234 -14.50 -12.48 -10.67
N GLN A 235 -13.36 -12.72 -11.33
CA GLN A 235 -13.23 -13.77 -12.34
C GLN A 235 -13.59 -15.13 -11.76
N GLN A 236 -13.01 -15.49 -10.61
CA GLN A 236 -13.35 -16.73 -9.91
C GLN A 236 -14.84 -16.79 -9.52
N ALA A 237 -15.41 -15.70 -9.00
CA ALA A 237 -16.83 -15.64 -8.64
C ALA A 237 -17.76 -15.82 -9.87
N VAL A 238 -17.42 -15.20 -11.01
CA VAL A 238 -18.15 -15.34 -12.28
C VAL A 238 -18.15 -16.79 -12.78
N THR A 239 -17.06 -17.54 -12.59
CA THR A 239 -17.01 -18.97 -12.98
C THR A 239 -18.01 -19.84 -12.20
N GLN A 240 -18.45 -19.41 -11.02
CA GLN A 240 -19.48 -20.13 -10.27
C GLN A 240 -20.90 -19.90 -10.83
N GLY A 241 -21.11 -18.82 -11.59
CA GLY A 241 -22.39 -18.52 -12.24
C GLY A 241 -23.53 -18.16 -11.28
N ILE A 242 -23.24 -17.79 -10.04
CA ILE A 242 -24.22 -17.41 -9.02
C ILE A 242 -24.25 -15.88 -8.90
N TYR A 243 -25.42 -15.28 -9.08
CA TYR A 243 -25.65 -13.84 -9.05
C TYR A 243 -26.81 -13.48 -8.11
N ASP A 244 -26.87 -12.21 -7.70
CA ASP A 244 -27.97 -11.57 -6.96
C ASP A 244 -28.29 -12.19 -5.59
N THR A 245 -27.37 -12.98 -5.05
CA THR A 245 -27.47 -13.59 -3.72
C THR A 245 -26.10 -13.56 -3.01
N VAL A 246 -26.12 -13.69 -1.68
CA VAL A 246 -24.89 -13.80 -0.89
C VAL A 246 -24.31 -15.20 -1.07
N VAL A 247 -23.03 -15.26 -1.42
CA VAL A 247 -22.28 -16.49 -1.64
C VAL A 247 -21.18 -16.60 -0.60
N ILE A 248 -21.12 -17.74 0.08
CA ILE A 248 -19.97 -18.18 0.86
C ILE A 248 -19.12 -19.07 -0.05
N PRO A 249 -17.88 -18.69 -0.39
CA PRO A 249 -17.05 -19.45 -1.32
C PRO A 249 -16.86 -20.90 -0.84
N ALA A 250 -17.21 -21.88 -1.69
CA ALA A 250 -16.97 -23.29 -1.39
C ALA A 250 -15.48 -23.67 -1.48
N THR A 251 -14.72 -22.94 -2.29
CA THR A 251 -13.27 -23.07 -2.41
C THR A 251 -12.62 -21.84 -1.82
N ARG A 252 -11.53 -22.06 -1.08
CA ARG A 252 -10.74 -20.99 -0.48
C ARG A 252 -10.24 -20.01 -1.55
N MET A 253 -10.59 -18.75 -1.36
CA MET A 253 -10.22 -17.63 -2.22
C MET A 253 -9.34 -16.66 -1.42
N THR A 254 -8.10 -16.45 -1.85
CA THR A 254 -7.16 -15.55 -1.16
C THR A 254 -6.85 -14.32 -2.00
N VAL A 255 -6.70 -13.17 -1.33
CA VAL A 255 -6.31 -11.89 -1.93
C VAL A 255 -5.14 -11.31 -1.17
N ALA A 256 -4.30 -10.52 -1.85
CA ALA A 256 -3.21 -9.78 -1.24
C ALA A 256 -3.52 -8.29 -1.13
N ALA A 257 -2.88 -7.60 -0.18
CA ALA A 257 -2.95 -6.15 -0.08
C ALA A 257 -2.39 -5.51 -1.37
N GLY A 258 -3.18 -4.64 -2.00
CA GLY A 258 -2.86 -3.99 -3.27
C GLY A 258 -3.47 -4.65 -4.51
N ASP A 259 -3.98 -5.88 -4.40
CA ASP A 259 -4.73 -6.54 -5.47
C ASP A 259 -6.01 -5.76 -5.80
N ALA A 260 -6.48 -5.85 -7.04
CA ALA A 260 -7.71 -5.17 -7.45
C ALA A 260 -8.95 -5.74 -6.74
N VAL A 261 -9.74 -4.86 -6.13
CA VAL A 261 -11.07 -5.13 -5.60
C VAL A 261 -12.11 -4.96 -6.70
N GLY A 262 -12.07 -3.83 -7.41
CA GLY A 262 -13.09 -3.46 -8.39
C GLY A 262 -13.12 -1.95 -8.61
N PHE A 263 -14.20 -1.47 -9.23
CA PHE A 263 -14.40 -0.06 -9.57
C PHE A 263 -15.64 0.49 -8.84
N LEU A 264 -15.76 1.82 -8.81
CA LEU A 264 -16.87 2.53 -8.22
C LEU A 264 -18.18 2.15 -8.92
N GLY A 265 -19.17 1.67 -8.18
CA GLY A 265 -20.50 1.43 -8.72
C GLY A 265 -21.20 2.76 -8.97
N GLU A 266 -21.90 2.88 -10.10
CA GLU A 266 -22.73 4.05 -10.38
C GLU A 266 -23.98 4.02 -9.51
N ASP A 267 -24.12 5.03 -8.65
CA ASP A 267 -25.28 5.21 -7.77
C ASP A 267 -26.10 6.40 -8.27
N ILE A 268 -27.37 6.15 -8.59
CA ILE A 268 -28.37 7.13 -9.03
C ILE A 268 -29.52 7.06 -8.03
N VAL A 269 -29.58 8.06 -7.14
CA VAL A 269 -30.48 8.08 -5.99
C VAL A 269 -31.36 9.33 -5.98
N PRO A 270 -32.48 9.33 -5.24
CA PRO A 270 -33.27 10.53 -5.03
C PRO A 270 -32.44 11.65 -4.40
N GLY A 271 -32.41 12.82 -5.03
CA GLY A 271 -31.70 14.01 -4.57
C GLY A 271 -32.62 15.21 -4.32
N GLY A 272 -32.01 16.38 -4.19
CA GLY A 272 -32.72 17.62 -3.91
C GLY A 272 -33.68 18.05 -5.04
N LEU A 273 -34.69 18.84 -4.68
CA LEU A 273 -35.63 19.46 -5.65
C LEU A 273 -36.35 18.45 -6.58
N ASN A 274 -36.64 17.24 -6.07
CA ASN A 274 -37.30 16.17 -6.81
C ASN A 274 -36.52 15.68 -8.05
N LYS A 275 -35.18 15.74 -8.02
CA LYS A 275 -34.30 15.26 -9.09
C LYS A 275 -33.43 14.12 -8.60
N ALA A 276 -33.18 13.14 -9.46
CA ALA A 276 -32.18 12.13 -9.19
C ALA A 276 -30.78 12.76 -9.24
N GLU A 277 -29.91 12.32 -8.34
CA GLU A 277 -28.49 12.67 -8.29
C GLU A 277 -27.67 11.43 -8.61
N THR A 278 -26.54 11.64 -9.29
CA THR A 278 -25.65 10.55 -9.69
C THR A 278 -24.28 10.80 -9.11
N ASP A 279 -23.77 9.85 -8.34
CA ASP A 279 -22.35 9.84 -8.00
C ASP A 279 -21.81 8.42 -7.80
N PRO A 280 -20.74 8.02 -8.50
CA PRO A 280 -20.13 6.73 -8.27
C PRO A 280 -19.32 6.69 -6.97
N TYR A 281 -19.58 5.71 -6.11
CA TYR A 281 -18.79 5.47 -4.89
C TYR A 281 -18.82 3.99 -4.49
N VAL A 282 -17.96 3.64 -3.52
CA VAL A 282 -17.95 2.35 -2.80
C VAL A 282 -17.95 2.64 -1.31
N HIS A 283 -18.76 1.89 -0.57
CA HIS A 283 -18.75 1.88 0.88
C HIS A 283 -17.76 0.84 1.42
N ILE A 284 -16.92 1.25 2.37
CA ILE A 284 -15.88 0.41 2.96
C ILE A 284 -16.01 0.40 4.48
N GLU A 285 -16.10 -0.80 5.07
CA GLU A 285 -16.03 -0.99 6.53
C GLU A 285 -14.87 -1.89 6.93
N VAL A 286 -14.37 -1.67 8.13
CA VAL A 286 -13.51 -2.63 8.83
C VAL A 286 -14.21 -3.06 10.11
N LEU A 287 -14.50 -4.35 10.18
CA LEU A 287 -15.38 -4.96 11.18
C LEU A 287 -14.65 -6.03 11.99
N SER A 288 -15.08 -6.30 13.22
CA SER A 288 -14.65 -7.49 13.95
C SER A 288 -15.74 -8.03 14.86
N THR A 289 -15.85 -9.36 14.91
CA THR A 289 -16.68 -10.10 15.86
C THR A 289 -15.82 -10.70 16.98
N ASP A 290 -14.52 -10.39 17.00
CA ASP A 290 -13.55 -10.93 17.95
C ASP A 290 -13.68 -10.24 19.31
N ASP A 291 -14.13 -10.98 20.32
CA ASP A 291 -14.27 -10.45 21.68
C ASP A 291 -12.92 -10.14 22.34
N ARG A 292 -11.79 -10.54 21.74
CA ARG A 292 -10.43 -10.18 22.19
C ARG A 292 -10.00 -8.80 21.73
N LEU A 293 -10.78 -8.09 20.92
CA LEU A 293 -10.40 -6.78 20.40
C LEU A 293 -9.95 -5.78 21.49
N PRO A 294 -10.64 -5.63 22.64
CA PRO A 294 -10.17 -4.74 23.71
C PRO A 294 -8.78 -5.12 24.27
N ASP A 295 -8.50 -6.43 24.36
CA ASP A 295 -7.22 -6.97 24.82
C ASP A 295 -6.11 -6.70 23.80
N PHE A 296 -6.44 -6.84 22.51
CA PHE A 296 -5.57 -6.49 21.40
C PHE A 296 -5.21 -5.01 21.41
N LEU A 297 -6.20 -4.11 21.57
CA LEU A 297 -5.98 -2.66 21.60
C LEU A 297 -5.03 -2.24 22.72
N ARG A 298 -5.15 -2.84 23.91
CA ARG A 298 -4.28 -2.51 25.07
C ARG A 298 -2.96 -3.26 25.07
N ASN A 299 -2.66 -4.05 24.03
CA ASN A 299 -1.48 -4.91 23.95
C ASN A 299 -1.31 -5.82 25.18
N ALA A 300 -2.38 -6.51 25.59
CA ALA A 300 -2.38 -7.34 26.81
C ALA A 300 -1.26 -8.41 26.80
N ALA A 301 -0.86 -8.89 25.63
CA ALA A 301 0.22 -9.86 25.47
C ALA A 301 1.63 -9.27 25.56
N GLY A 302 1.79 -7.94 25.68
CA GLY A 302 3.09 -7.29 25.81
C GLY A 302 3.97 -7.47 24.56
N VAL A 303 3.40 -7.29 23.37
CA VAL A 303 4.13 -7.34 22.11
C VAL A 303 5.07 -6.14 22.04
N THR A 304 6.36 -6.42 21.82
CA THR A 304 7.42 -5.39 21.79
C THR A 304 7.95 -5.10 20.39
N GLY A 305 7.64 -5.95 19.41
CA GLY A 305 8.02 -5.78 18.01
C GLY A 305 7.30 -4.60 17.34
N GLY A 306 7.80 -4.20 16.17
CA GLY A 306 7.30 -3.05 15.41
C GLY A 306 7.92 -1.71 15.81
N GLU A 307 7.34 -0.63 15.30
CA GLU A 307 7.79 0.74 15.56
C GLU A 307 7.53 1.15 17.03
N LYS A 308 8.27 2.17 17.48
CA LYS A 308 8.05 2.81 18.77
C LYS A 308 7.47 4.20 18.59
N TYR A 309 6.65 4.60 19.55
CA TYR A 309 5.97 5.88 19.56
C TYR A 309 6.29 6.67 20.82
N LEU A 310 6.21 7.98 20.66
CA LEU A 310 6.41 8.98 21.70
C LEU A 310 5.12 9.78 21.83
N HIS A 311 4.51 9.79 23.00
CA HIS A 311 3.39 10.67 23.33
C HIS A 311 3.90 11.86 24.13
N ILE A 312 3.69 13.07 23.60
CA ILE A 312 4.11 14.30 24.26
C ILE A 312 3.08 14.68 25.33
N ARG A 313 3.54 14.80 26.59
CA ARG A 313 2.64 15.20 27.68
C ARG A 313 2.27 16.69 27.56
N PRO A 314 1.11 17.08 28.08
CA PRO A 314 0.76 18.49 28.25
C PRO A 314 1.86 19.31 28.91
N GLU A 315 2.02 20.56 28.44
CA GLU A 315 2.90 21.57 29.04
C GLU A 315 4.40 21.22 29.05
N SER A 316 4.80 20.23 28.24
CA SER A 316 6.21 19.85 28.05
C SER A 316 7.07 21.06 27.69
N SER A 317 8.17 21.24 28.44
CA SER A 317 9.07 22.37 28.23
C SER A 317 9.99 22.08 27.04
N LEU A 318 10.24 23.09 26.21
CA LEU A 318 11.19 22.96 25.11
C LEU A 318 12.61 23.29 25.59
N TYR A 319 13.58 22.55 25.09
CA TYR A 319 15.00 22.72 25.40
C TYR A 319 15.79 22.95 24.11
N THR A 320 16.88 23.70 24.21
CA THR A 320 17.93 23.71 23.18
C THR A 320 19.12 22.92 23.65
N ARG A 321 19.83 22.30 22.70
CA ARG A 321 20.97 21.44 22.98
C ARG A 321 22.28 22.07 22.49
N SER A 322 23.30 22.06 23.34
CA SER A 322 24.69 22.37 22.97
C SER A 322 25.63 21.32 23.58
N GLY A 323 26.14 20.42 22.74
CA GLY A 323 26.92 19.26 23.20
C GLY A 323 26.08 18.34 24.09
N ASP A 324 26.47 18.26 25.37
CA ASP A 324 25.82 17.46 26.40
C ASP A 324 24.84 18.27 27.28
N THR A 325 24.75 19.59 27.07
CA THR A 325 23.95 20.49 27.90
C THR A 325 22.61 20.81 27.24
N PHE A 326 21.54 20.70 28.02
CA PHE A 326 20.17 21.05 27.64
C PHE A 326 19.69 22.27 28.41
N THR A 327 19.43 23.37 27.71
CA THR A 327 18.97 24.62 28.31
C THR A 327 17.47 24.77 28.08
N LYS A 328 16.71 24.87 29.18
CA LYS A 328 15.27 25.12 29.12
C LYS A 328 15.00 26.46 28.44
N THR A 329 14.15 26.46 27.43
CA THR A 329 13.69 27.67 26.75
C THR A 329 12.50 28.28 27.47
N SER A 330 12.10 29.49 27.08
CA SER A 330 10.82 30.09 27.49
C SER A 330 9.61 29.51 26.76
N GLY A 331 9.80 28.60 25.80
CA GLY A 331 8.76 27.98 25.01
C GLY A 331 8.26 26.65 25.60
N ASN A 332 6.98 26.37 25.36
CA ASN A 332 6.32 25.10 25.67
C ASN A 332 5.69 24.53 24.39
N VAL A 333 5.49 23.21 24.36
CA VAL A 333 4.70 22.57 23.30
C VAL A 333 3.26 23.07 23.40
N ARG A 334 2.78 23.76 22.36
CA ARG A 334 1.40 24.28 22.28
C ARG A 334 0.57 23.61 21.19
N LYS A 335 1.11 23.53 19.97
CA LYS A 335 0.40 22.98 18.80
C LYS A 335 0.45 21.45 18.72
N ASP A 336 1.53 20.85 19.21
CA ASP A 336 1.76 19.39 19.16
C ASP A 336 1.49 18.73 20.53
N ILE A 337 0.66 19.36 21.36
CA ILE A 337 0.27 18.81 22.66
C ILE A 337 -0.57 17.54 22.44
N HIS A 338 -0.34 16.50 23.25
CA HIS A 338 -0.92 15.16 23.06
C HIS A 338 -0.60 14.47 21.73
N LYS A 339 0.33 15.02 20.94
CA LYS A 339 0.71 14.40 19.68
C LYS A 339 1.48 13.11 19.92
N ILE A 340 1.13 12.11 19.12
CA ILE A 340 1.76 10.79 19.14
C ILE A 340 2.63 10.69 17.90
N LEU A 341 3.94 10.68 18.11
CA LEU A 341 4.93 10.73 17.05
C LEU A 341 5.66 9.39 16.93
N PRO A 342 5.98 8.92 15.71
CA PRO A 342 6.93 7.84 15.55
C PRO A 342 8.27 8.24 16.17
N GLN A 343 8.76 7.46 17.12
CA GLN A 343 10.00 7.75 17.85
C GLN A 343 11.22 7.76 16.92
N ALA A 344 11.18 7.03 15.79
CA ALA A 344 12.20 7.10 14.74
C ALA A 344 12.36 8.51 14.13
N LYS A 345 11.30 9.34 14.18
CA LYS A 345 11.33 10.76 13.78
C LYS A 345 11.75 11.69 14.91
N CYS A 346 11.93 11.16 16.13
CA CYS A 346 12.37 11.89 17.30
C CYS A 346 13.64 11.28 17.91
N PRO A 347 14.81 11.43 17.26
CA PRO A 347 16.06 10.85 17.73
C PRO A 347 16.33 11.19 19.21
N SER A 348 16.68 10.18 19.99
CA SER A 348 16.98 10.39 21.41
C SER A 348 18.47 10.59 21.67
N PHE A 349 18.79 11.38 22.68
CA PHE A 349 20.14 11.55 23.22
C PHE A 349 20.13 11.32 24.74
N THR A 350 21.11 10.58 25.24
CA THR A 350 21.30 10.38 26.68
C THR A 350 22.50 11.19 27.11
N ASP A 351 22.30 12.11 28.06
CA ASP A 351 23.37 12.95 28.59
C ASP A 351 24.30 12.17 29.55
N SER A 352 25.40 12.81 29.95
CA SER A 352 26.36 12.20 30.91
C SER A 352 25.77 11.89 32.28
N ALA A 353 24.63 12.49 32.65
CA ALA A 353 23.89 12.17 33.87
C ALA A 353 22.93 10.98 33.69
N GLY A 354 22.85 10.41 32.48
CA GLY A 354 21.98 9.29 32.14
C GLY A 354 20.54 9.71 31.81
N LYS A 355 20.24 11.00 31.71
CA LYS A 355 18.91 11.48 31.36
C LYS A 355 18.71 11.45 29.85
N ARG A 356 17.56 10.93 29.42
CA ARG A 356 17.19 10.81 28.00
C ARG A 356 16.43 12.05 27.55
N TRP A 357 16.72 12.49 26.33
CA TRP A 357 16.16 13.65 25.66
C TRP A 357 15.74 13.27 24.25
N PHE A 358 14.72 13.93 23.70
CA PHE A 358 14.19 13.63 22.37
C PHE A 358 14.20 14.87 21.49
N ASP A 359 14.80 14.79 20.31
CA ASP A 359 14.77 15.84 19.30
C ASP A 359 13.41 15.82 18.61
N ILE A 360 12.67 16.93 18.63
CA ILE A 360 11.37 17.05 17.94
C ILE A 360 11.47 17.92 16.68
N GLY A 361 12.69 18.25 16.25
CA GLY A 361 12.99 19.04 15.06
C GLY A 361 13.23 20.52 15.36
N GLN A 362 13.80 21.22 14.37
CA GLN A 362 14.09 22.66 14.42
C GLN A 362 14.96 23.09 15.63
N GLY A 363 15.78 22.18 16.15
CA GLY A 363 16.64 22.43 17.32
C GLY A 363 15.91 22.42 18.66
N ALA A 364 14.64 21.99 18.70
CA ALA A 364 13.86 21.85 19.90
C ALA A 364 13.93 20.42 20.46
N TRP A 365 14.12 20.31 21.77
CA TRP A 365 14.27 19.05 22.49
C TRP A 365 13.26 18.94 23.62
N LEU A 366 12.83 17.71 23.92
CA LEU A 366 12.01 17.37 25.07
C LEU A 366 12.78 16.53 26.08
N SER A 367 12.53 16.78 27.36
CA SER A 367 12.98 15.93 28.45
C SER A 367 12.27 14.58 28.39
N GLY A 368 12.97 13.48 28.69
CA GLY A 368 12.37 12.16 28.86
C GLY A 368 11.29 12.12 29.94
N ASP A 369 11.31 13.04 30.90
CA ASP A 369 10.27 13.16 31.94
C ASP A 369 8.97 13.78 31.41
N ASP A 370 9.05 14.52 30.30
CA ASP A 370 7.95 15.26 29.69
C ASP A 370 7.23 14.44 28.60
N VAL A 371 7.67 13.20 28.36
CA VAL A 371 7.16 12.35 27.30
C VAL A 371 6.92 10.94 27.81
N GLU A 372 5.91 10.27 27.25
CA GLU A 372 5.79 8.83 27.36
C GLU A 372 6.43 8.20 26.12
N ALA A 373 7.62 7.62 26.30
CA ALA A 373 8.43 7.05 25.22
C ALA A 373 8.30 5.52 25.16
N ASP A 374 8.85 4.95 24.09
CA ASP A 374 8.93 3.51 23.84
C ASP A 374 7.56 2.81 23.81
N ILE A 375 6.50 3.57 23.52
CA ILE A 375 5.14 3.05 23.34
C ILE A 375 5.19 2.05 22.18
N SER A 376 4.69 0.84 22.43
CA SER A 376 4.65 -0.21 21.41
C SER A 376 3.73 0.18 20.27
N GLN A 377 4.09 -0.18 19.03
CA GLN A 377 3.20 -0.08 17.88
C GLN A 377 1.82 -0.70 18.16
N TYR A 378 1.80 -1.83 18.88
CA TYR A 378 0.56 -2.58 19.13
C TYR A 378 -0.17 -2.15 20.40
N ASP A 379 0.37 -1.20 21.17
CA ASP A 379 -0.37 -0.56 22.26
C ASP A 379 -1.23 0.57 21.69
N LEU A 380 -2.33 0.19 21.06
CA LEU A 380 -3.22 1.10 20.36
C LEU A 380 -3.92 2.07 21.32
N ILE A 381 -4.24 1.65 22.54
CA ILE A 381 -4.80 2.55 23.57
C ILE A 381 -3.82 3.70 23.85
N ARG A 382 -2.54 3.41 24.11
CA ARG A 382 -1.52 4.46 24.29
C ARG A 382 -1.18 5.22 23.01
N ARG A 383 -1.60 4.71 21.85
CA ARG A 383 -1.53 5.38 20.55
C ARG A 383 -2.81 6.17 20.20
N GLY A 384 -3.72 6.35 21.15
CA GLY A 384 -4.90 7.22 21.02
C GLY A 384 -6.16 6.52 20.52
N PHE A 385 -6.22 5.19 20.53
CA PHE A 385 -7.45 4.46 20.27
C PHE A 385 -8.28 4.29 21.54
N SER A 386 -9.60 4.32 21.41
CA SER A 386 -10.54 4.13 22.53
C SER A 386 -11.71 3.27 22.11
N ALA A 387 -12.04 2.27 22.93
CA ALA A 387 -13.12 1.32 22.67
C ALA A 387 -14.39 1.66 23.47
N PHE A 388 -15.54 1.64 22.80
CA PHE A 388 -16.84 1.85 23.41
C PHE A 388 -17.83 0.79 22.93
N GLU A 389 -18.67 0.33 23.85
CA GLU A 389 -19.67 -0.69 23.55
C GLU A 389 -21.08 -0.15 23.71
N GLN A 390 -21.94 -0.58 22.80
CA GLN A 390 -23.35 -0.30 22.81
C GLN A 390 -24.14 -1.62 22.76
N PRO A 391 -25.09 -1.84 23.69
CA PRO A 391 -26.09 -2.89 23.54
C PRO A 391 -26.87 -2.72 22.22
N ALA A 392 -27.55 -3.78 21.76
CA ALA A 392 -28.35 -3.74 20.53
C ALA A 392 -29.27 -2.50 20.49
N THR A 393 -29.27 -1.79 19.36
CA THR A 393 -30.01 -0.54 19.19
C THR A 393 -31.50 -0.80 19.07
N ALA A 394 -32.30 0.02 19.74
CA ALA A 394 -33.75 -0.01 19.61
C ALA A 394 -34.23 0.68 18.32
N SER A 395 -33.50 1.69 17.82
CA SER A 395 -33.85 2.46 16.63
C SER A 395 -32.61 3.07 15.99
N MET A 396 -32.36 2.75 14.72
CA MET A 396 -31.20 3.27 13.98
C MET A 396 -31.31 4.78 13.73
N GLU A 397 -32.54 5.32 13.67
CA GLU A 397 -32.78 6.76 13.56
C GLU A 397 -32.20 7.55 14.73
N LYS A 398 -32.07 6.91 15.91
CA LYS A 398 -31.61 7.54 17.16
C LYS A 398 -30.22 7.07 17.56
N SER A 399 -29.49 6.41 16.66
CA SER A 399 -28.19 5.79 16.97
C SER A 399 -27.14 6.77 17.47
N LEU A 400 -27.25 8.06 17.12
CA LEU A 400 -26.36 9.12 17.58
C LEU A 400 -26.80 9.80 18.90
N HIS A 401 -27.92 9.38 19.48
CA HIS A 401 -28.37 9.83 20.80
C HIS A 401 -28.12 8.77 21.90
N GLU A 402 -27.44 7.68 21.56
CA GLU A 402 -27.24 6.56 22.45
C GLU A 402 -26.13 6.80 23.48
N ASN A 403 -26.08 5.95 24.52
CA ASN A 403 -25.19 6.13 25.67
C ASN A 403 -23.70 6.06 25.29
N TRP A 404 -23.35 5.32 24.25
CA TRP A 404 -21.96 5.27 23.77
C TRP A 404 -21.49 6.65 23.28
N VAL A 405 -22.36 7.47 22.66
CA VAL A 405 -22.04 8.84 22.21
C VAL A 405 -21.72 9.72 23.40
N LYS A 406 -22.52 9.64 24.47
CA LYS A 406 -22.25 10.34 25.73
C LYS A 406 -20.93 9.89 26.35
N SER A 407 -20.61 8.60 26.24
CA SER A 407 -19.34 8.05 26.73
C SER A 407 -18.15 8.57 25.93
N VAL A 408 -18.27 8.67 24.60
CA VAL A 408 -17.28 9.31 23.73
C VAL A 408 -17.10 10.78 24.10
N PHE A 409 -18.19 11.55 24.22
CA PHE A 409 -18.12 12.96 24.58
C PHE A 409 -17.49 13.17 25.97
N ASN A 410 -17.87 12.37 26.96
CA ASN A 410 -17.27 12.41 28.30
C ASN A 410 -15.78 12.09 28.25
N HIS A 411 -15.39 11.06 27.49
CA HIS A 411 -13.99 10.69 27.32
C HIS A 411 -13.18 11.81 26.65
N LEU A 412 -13.69 12.41 25.57
CA LEU A 412 -13.07 13.57 24.93
C LEU A 412 -13.00 14.76 25.90
N SER A 413 -14.04 14.99 26.70
CA SER A 413 -14.11 16.05 27.71
C SER A 413 -13.12 15.87 28.87
N GLU A 414 -12.74 14.65 29.22
CA GLU A 414 -11.70 14.39 30.22
C GLU A 414 -10.33 14.94 29.81
N TRP A 415 -10.04 14.99 28.50
CA TRP A 415 -8.83 15.62 27.96
C TRP A 415 -8.83 17.15 28.19
N VAL A 416 -9.98 17.71 28.58
CA VAL A 416 -10.25 19.15 28.67
C VAL A 416 -10.41 19.61 30.13
N ARG A 417 -10.46 18.70 31.11
CA ARG A 417 -10.83 19.05 32.49
C ARG A 417 -9.81 19.99 33.17
N PRO A 418 -10.28 21.10 33.79
CA PRO A 418 -9.42 22.14 34.35
C PRO A 418 -9.25 21.99 35.87
N GLU A 419 -8.27 21.25 36.37
CA GLU A 419 -7.86 21.40 37.78
C GLU A 419 -6.35 21.25 37.97
N ARG A 420 -5.62 22.39 37.90
CA ARG A 420 -4.54 22.79 38.86
C ARG A 420 -3.74 24.07 38.52
N GLY A 421 -4.36 25.13 38.00
CA GLY A 421 -3.75 26.48 38.02
C GLY A 421 -3.94 27.31 36.76
N ILE A 422 -3.35 28.52 36.78
CA ILE A 422 -3.42 29.50 35.67
C ILE A 422 -2.79 28.93 34.39
N ARG A 423 -1.90 27.93 34.51
CA ARG A 423 -1.17 27.30 33.40
C ARG A 423 -1.98 26.22 32.68
N GLU A 424 -2.65 25.29 33.39
CA GLU A 424 -3.51 24.29 32.75
C GLU A 424 -4.77 24.90 32.10
N LYS A 425 -5.11 26.13 32.48
CA LYS A 425 -6.22 26.90 31.89
C LYS A 425 -6.01 27.20 30.40
N GLN A 426 -4.78 27.38 29.91
CA GLN A 426 -4.52 27.73 28.50
C GLN A 426 -4.67 26.54 27.54
N VAL A 427 -4.26 25.33 27.94
CA VAL A 427 -4.46 24.08 27.18
C VAL A 427 -5.91 23.64 27.24
N SER A 428 -6.53 23.74 28.40
CA SER A 428 -7.99 23.56 28.54
C SER A 428 -8.72 24.49 27.58
N ASN A 429 -8.33 25.76 27.42
CA ASN A 429 -8.97 26.64 26.44
C ASN A 429 -8.84 26.17 24.97
N TYR A 430 -7.72 25.54 24.57
CA TYR A 430 -7.56 25.01 23.21
C TYR A 430 -8.51 23.82 22.96
N TYR A 431 -8.57 22.87 23.89
CA TYR A 431 -9.47 21.72 23.77
C TYR A 431 -10.94 22.07 24.09
N GLN A 432 -11.21 23.06 24.94
CA GLN A 432 -12.53 23.65 25.11
C GLN A 432 -12.96 24.29 23.80
N ALA A 433 -12.09 25.01 23.11
CA ALA A 433 -12.41 25.53 21.77
C ALA A 433 -12.63 24.41 20.75
N LEU A 434 -11.98 23.25 20.88
CA LEU A 434 -12.23 22.07 20.05
C LEU A 434 -13.59 21.44 20.39
N ILE A 435 -13.88 21.16 21.65
CA ILE A 435 -15.18 20.60 22.08
C ILE A 435 -16.32 21.56 21.76
N SER A 436 -16.16 22.86 21.99
CA SER A 436 -17.15 23.88 21.61
C SER A 436 -17.32 24.04 20.09
N LYS A 437 -16.37 23.57 19.28
CA LYS A 437 -16.55 23.48 17.81
C LYS A 437 -17.31 22.22 17.40
N ILE A 438 -17.21 21.15 18.19
CA ILE A 438 -17.94 19.91 17.98
C ILE A 438 -19.38 20.10 18.49
N ASP A 439 -19.57 20.50 19.74
CA ASP A 439 -20.87 20.85 20.35
C ASP A 439 -21.20 22.33 20.08
N GLN A 440 -21.71 22.61 18.88
CA GLN A 440 -22.01 23.97 18.40
C GLN A 440 -23.24 24.56 19.05
N ASN A 441 -24.22 23.71 19.38
CA ASN A 441 -25.47 24.13 19.99
C ASN A 441 -25.36 24.28 21.53
N HIS A 442 -24.26 23.79 22.11
CA HIS A 442 -23.93 23.83 23.54
C HIS A 442 -24.95 23.09 24.43
N ASP A 443 -25.56 22.02 23.91
CA ASP A 443 -26.52 21.20 24.64
C ASP A 443 -25.86 20.05 25.43
N GLY A 444 -24.58 19.80 25.20
CA GLY A 444 -23.82 18.74 25.86
C GLY A 444 -24.09 17.33 25.31
N GLU A 445 -24.75 17.23 24.15
CA GLU A 445 -24.88 16.03 23.32
C GLU A 445 -24.14 16.23 21.98
N LEU A 446 -23.87 15.16 21.25
CA LEU A 446 -23.24 15.23 19.93
C LEU A 446 -24.25 14.81 18.87
N SER A 447 -24.76 15.75 18.09
CA SER A 447 -25.62 15.44 16.95
C SER A 447 -24.81 14.88 15.76
N GLY A 448 -25.50 14.25 14.80
CA GLY A 448 -24.87 13.80 13.56
C GLY A 448 -24.26 14.93 12.73
N GLU A 449 -24.92 16.09 12.70
CA GLU A 449 -24.40 17.29 12.02
C GLU A 449 -23.11 17.79 12.68
N GLU A 450 -23.09 17.83 14.02
CA GLU A 450 -21.93 18.23 14.80
C GLU A 450 -20.74 17.30 14.63
N LEU A 451 -20.98 15.97 14.60
CA LEU A 451 -19.96 14.98 14.26
C LEU A 451 -19.48 15.10 12.82
N HIS A 452 -20.39 15.33 11.88
CA HIS A 452 -20.07 15.52 10.46
C HIS A 452 -19.16 16.75 10.26
N VAL A 453 -19.54 17.89 10.84
CA VAL A 453 -18.75 19.12 10.79
C VAL A 453 -17.41 18.94 11.53
N ALA A 454 -17.41 18.26 12.68
CA ALA A 454 -16.20 17.95 13.45
C ALA A 454 -15.14 17.20 12.62
N LEU A 455 -15.59 16.26 11.78
CA LEU A 455 -14.74 15.43 10.91
C LEU A 455 -14.19 16.17 9.69
N GLN A 456 -14.83 17.28 9.30
CA GLN A 456 -14.44 18.10 8.16
C GLN A 456 -13.51 19.26 8.53
N TYR A 457 -13.26 19.52 9.83
CA TYR A 457 -12.36 20.59 10.23
C TYR A 457 -10.91 20.32 9.78
N PRO A 458 -10.23 21.32 9.19
CA PRO A 458 -8.84 21.19 8.74
C PRO A 458 -7.82 20.98 9.87
N GLU A 459 -8.17 21.33 11.11
CA GLU A 459 -7.34 21.09 12.28
C GLU A 459 -7.24 19.58 12.56
N MET A 460 -6.15 18.97 12.10
CA MET A 460 -5.89 17.52 12.09
C MET A 460 -6.17 16.78 13.40
N ASP A 461 -6.16 17.44 14.56
CA ASP A 461 -6.23 16.78 15.85
C ASP A 461 -7.64 16.24 16.18
N VAL A 462 -8.74 16.86 15.72
CA VAL A 462 -10.11 16.32 15.93
C VAL A 462 -10.33 15.06 15.12
N ARG A 463 -10.05 15.15 13.82
CA ARG A 463 -10.21 14.04 12.88
C ARG A 463 -9.45 12.81 13.34
N ASP A 464 -8.22 13.00 13.82
CA ASP A 464 -7.37 11.91 14.27
C ASP A 464 -7.88 11.25 15.57
N LEU A 465 -8.48 12.02 16.47
CA LEU A 465 -9.15 11.50 17.67
C LEU A 465 -10.38 10.67 17.30
N VAL A 466 -11.26 11.21 16.46
CA VAL A 466 -12.51 10.55 16.06
C VAL A 466 -12.22 9.28 15.26
N ALA A 467 -11.21 9.30 14.39
CA ALA A 467 -10.76 8.11 13.66
C ALA A 467 -10.09 7.04 14.55
N GLY A 468 -9.69 7.38 15.79
CA GLY A 468 -9.18 6.45 16.79
C GLY A 468 -10.27 5.72 17.58
N LEU A 469 -11.53 6.10 17.42
CA LEU A 469 -12.65 5.44 18.09
C LEU A 469 -12.90 4.05 17.50
N VAL A 470 -13.16 3.08 18.38
CA VAL A 470 -13.53 1.69 18.03
C VAL A 470 -14.85 1.38 18.73
N ILE A 471 -15.92 1.21 17.95
CA ILE A 471 -17.29 1.19 18.50
C ILE A 471 -17.92 -0.18 18.25
N LYS A 472 -18.42 -0.83 19.29
CA LYS A 472 -19.26 -2.02 19.16
C LYS A 472 -20.71 -1.57 19.00
N HIS A 473 -21.24 -1.64 17.79
CA HIS A 473 -22.59 -1.18 17.45
C HIS A 473 -23.25 -2.12 16.43
N ASP A 474 -24.58 -2.08 16.38
CA ASP A 474 -25.34 -2.76 15.33
C ASP A 474 -24.97 -2.18 13.96
N SER A 475 -24.59 -3.03 13.01
CA SER A 475 -24.31 -2.60 11.65
C SER A 475 -25.61 -2.34 10.88
N GLU A 476 -25.60 -1.34 10.00
CA GLU A 476 -26.71 -1.02 9.08
C GLU A 476 -27.04 -2.17 8.10
N TRP A 477 -26.09 -3.09 7.86
CA TRP A 477 -26.19 -4.18 6.88
C TRP A 477 -26.88 -5.47 7.37
N SER A 478 -27.61 -5.39 8.50
CA SER A 478 -28.28 -6.52 9.16
C SER A 478 -29.82 -6.38 9.18
N GLY A 479 -30.55 -7.49 9.17
CA GLY A 479 -32.01 -7.53 9.44
C GLY A 479 -32.96 -6.93 8.39
N GLY A 480 -32.50 -6.10 7.45
CA GLY A 480 -33.31 -5.54 6.37
C GLY A 480 -34.45 -4.62 6.82
N SER A 481 -35.30 -4.20 5.89
CA SER A 481 -36.35 -3.20 6.06
C SER A 481 -37.49 -3.62 7.01
N SER A 482 -37.61 -4.92 7.26
CA SER A 482 -38.60 -5.51 8.16
C SER A 482 -38.17 -5.51 9.63
N HIS A 483 -36.90 -5.25 9.92
CA HIS A 483 -36.38 -5.26 11.29
C HIS A 483 -36.91 -4.08 12.11
N LEU A 484 -37.19 -4.32 13.39
CA LEU A 484 -37.81 -3.33 14.29
C LEU A 484 -37.00 -2.02 14.36
N ARG A 485 -35.67 -2.11 14.31
CA ARG A 485 -34.75 -0.96 14.38
C ARG A 485 -34.90 0.06 13.24
N TRP A 486 -35.42 -0.36 12.08
CA TRP A 486 -35.69 0.51 10.94
C TRP A 486 -37.14 1.00 10.90
N THR A 487 -37.99 0.47 11.79
CA THR A 487 -39.43 0.72 11.74
C THR A 487 -39.79 2.16 12.16
N ASP A 488 -39.02 2.80 13.05
CA ASP A 488 -39.21 4.22 13.42
C ASP A 488 -38.86 5.12 12.22
N TYR A 489 -37.65 4.93 11.67
CA TYR A 489 -37.15 5.66 10.51
C TYR A 489 -38.10 5.61 9.31
N LEU A 490 -38.58 4.41 8.96
CA LEU A 490 -39.47 4.20 7.83
C LEU A 490 -40.90 4.74 8.06
N LYS A 491 -41.32 5.02 9.31
CA LYS A 491 -42.62 5.65 9.59
C LYS A 491 -42.61 7.15 9.35
N HIS A 492 -41.46 7.79 9.55
CA HIS A 492 -41.28 9.23 9.44
C HIS A 492 -40.76 9.68 8.07
N MET A 493 -40.41 8.72 7.20
CA MET A 493 -39.95 8.96 5.84
C MET A 493 -41.07 9.43 4.90
N ASP A 494 -40.70 10.23 3.89
CA ASP A 494 -41.59 10.56 2.78
C ASP A 494 -42.16 9.29 2.14
N LEU A 495 -43.48 9.25 1.96
CA LEU A 495 -44.19 8.14 1.32
C LEU A 495 -43.67 7.85 -0.09
N LEU A 496 -43.15 8.86 -0.79
CA LEU A 496 -42.53 8.72 -2.12
C LEU A 496 -41.18 8.00 -2.07
N LEU A 497 -40.46 8.07 -0.95
CA LEU A 497 -39.14 7.43 -0.76
C LEU A 497 -39.25 6.08 -0.05
N THR A 498 -40.26 5.89 0.80
CA THR A 498 -40.39 4.73 1.68
C THR A 498 -40.34 3.40 0.92
N GLY A 499 -40.97 3.32 -0.25
CA GLY A 499 -40.94 2.11 -1.08
C GLY A 499 -39.53 1.77 -1.57
N TYR A 500 -38.85 2.77 -2.15
CA TYR A 500 -37.46 2.64 -2.62
C TYR A 500 -36.51 2.26 -1.48
N VAL A 501 -36.57 2.97 -0.34
CA VAL A 501 -35.65 2.72 0.78
C VAL A 501 -35.86 1.34 1.41
N ARG A 502 -37.09 0.82 1.44
CA ARG A 502 -37.34 -0.57 1.87
C ARG A 502 -36.62 -1.56 0.96
N THR A 503 -36.81 -1.44 -0.34
CA THR A 503 -36.15 -2.28 -1.34
C THR A 503 -34.64 -2.17 -1.24
N TRP A 504 -34.11 -0.96 -1.09
CA TRP A 504 -32.68 -0.70 -0.92
C TRP A 504 -32.12 -1.38 0.33
N LEU A 505 -32.77 -1.22 1.49
CA LEU A 505 -32.36 -1.86 2.76
C LEU A 505 -32.32 -3.39 2.63
N ASP A 506 -33.34 -3.98 2.00
CA ASP A 506 -33.43 -5.43 1.80
C ASP A 506 -32.35 -5.92 0.81
N ASN A 507 -32.04 -5.14 -0.23
CA ASN A 507 -31.00 -5.46 -1.19
C ASN A 507 -29.59 -5.28 -0.65
N MET A 508 -29.37 -4.39 0.32
CA MET A 508 -28.06 -4.17 0.94
C MET A 508 -27.77 -5.15 2.08
N GLU A 509 -28.80 -5.75 2.68
CA GLU A 509 -28.68 -6.76 3.72
C GLU A 509 -27.80 -7.94 3.24
N TRP A 510 -26.82 -8.28 4.07
CA TRP A 510 -25.96 -9.45 3.83
C TRP A 510 -25.59 -10.17 5.12
N MET A 511 -25.56 -9.47 6.26
CA MET A 511 -25.00 -10.01 7.51
C MET A 511 -25.75 -11.23 8.03
N SER A 512 -27.08 -11.27 7.86
CA SER A 512 -27.91 -12.40 8.31
C SER A 512 -27.61 -13.70 7.56
N GLN A 513 -26.86 -13.63 6.45
CA GLN A 513 -26.51 -14.76 5.59
C GLN A 513 -25.05 -15.22 5.78
N VAL A 514 -24.28 -14.59 6.68
CA VAL A 514 -22.83 -14.83 6.82
C VAL A 514 -22.50 -15.24 8.28
N PRO A 515 -21.98 -16.46 8.55
CA PRO A 515 -21.96 -17.06 9.89
C PRO A 515 -21.31 -16.29 11.06
N PRO A 516 -20.26 -15.47 10.87
CA PRO A 516 -19.76 -14.62 11.94
C PRO A 516 -20.76 -13.51 12.37
N PHE A 517 -21.68 -13.11 11.49
CA PHE A 517 -22.58 -11.97 11.64
C PHE A 517 -24.06 -12.35 11.80
N ASP A 518 -24.43 -13.61 11.49
CA ASP A 518 -25.80 -14.10 11.37
C ASP A 518 -26.64 -14.11 12.66
N LYS A 519 -26.03 -13.76 13.80
CA LYS A 519 -26.68 -13.73 15.12
C LYS A 519 -27.35 -12.39 15.45
N GLY A 520 -27.27 -11.40 14.56
CA GLY A 520 -27.86 -10.07 14.77
C GLY A 520 -27.31 -9.37 16.02
N LYS A 521 -26.02 -9.58 16.33
CA LYS A 521 -25.35 -8.95 17.47
C LYS A 521 -24.55 -7.73 17.02
N PRO A 522 -24.39 -6.72 17.88
CA PRO A 522 -23.43 -5.65 17.65
C PRO A 522 -22.03 -6.18 17.35
N VAL A 523 -21.36 -5.56 16.40
CA VAL A 523 -19.98 -5.88 15.98
C VAL A 523 -19.09 -4.68 16.20
N TRP A 524 -17.78 -4.92 16.32
CA TRP A 524 -16.81 -3.84 16.37
C TRP A 524 -16.64 -3.22 14.99
N HIS A 525 -16.68 -1.89 14.95
CA HIS A 525 -16.38 -1.08 13.79
C HIS A 525 -15.11 -0.30 14.07
N MET A 526 -14.25 -0.16 13.06
CA MET A 526 -13.02 0.64 13.14
C MET A 526 -12.87 1.49 11.90
N HIS A 527 -12.36 2.72 12.04
CA HIS A 527 -12.06 3.57 10.89
C HIS A 527 -11.09 2.85 9.94
N PRO A 528 -11.47 2.54 8.68
CA PRO A 528 -10.70 1.66 7.81
C PRO A 528 -9.25 2.08 7.60
N VAL A 529 -9.02 3.36 7.30
CA VAL A 529 -7.67 3.89 7.05
C VAL A 529 -6.82 3.98 8.32
N LYS A 530 -7.32 4.64 9.38
CA LYS A 530 -6.56 4.88 10.62
C LYS A 530 -6.22 3.60 11.36
N PHE A 531 -7.17 2.67 11.49
CA PHE A 531 -6.96 1.42 12.19
C PHE A 531 -5.97 0.50 11.46
N LEU A 532 -6.16 0.32 10.14
CA LEU A 532 -5.26 -0.52 9.36
C LEU A 532 -3.84 0.06 9.29
N ASP A 533 -3.68 1.39 9.18
CA ASP A 533 -2.35 2.02 9.26
C ASP A 533 -1.66 1.75 10.60
N ALA A 534 -2.42 1.71 11.70
CA ALA A 534 -1.87 1.49 13.03
C ALA A 534 -1.30 0.07 13.21
N ILE A 535 -1.91 -0.94 12.58
CA ILE A 535 -1.44 -2.34 12.62
C ILE A 535 -0.55 -2.71 11.42
N ALA A 536 -0.32 -1.78 10.50
CA ALA A 536 0.52 -1.97 9.33
C ALA A 536 1.98 -2.21 9.72
N THR A 537 2.59 -3.25 9.13
CA THR A 537 4.04 -3.34 9.13
C THR A 537 4.56 -2.30 8.15
N LYS A 538 5.24 -1.26 8.65
CA LYS A 538 5.86 -0.26 7.79
C LYS A 538 7.05 -0.92 7.07
N ILE A 539 6.89 -1.17 5.77
CA ILE A 539 7.97 -1.66 4.92
C ILE A 539 9.04 -0.56 4.88
N LYS A 540 10.25 -0.91 5.32
CA LYS A 540 11.39 -0.01 5.24
C LYS A 540 12.11 -0.27 3.92
N LEU A 541 12.41 0.79 3.18
CA LEU A 541 13.20 0.70 1.96
C LEU A 541 14.66 0.38 2.30
N TRP A 542 15.21 -0.62 1.64
CA TRP A 542 16.59 -1.08 1.76
C TRP A 542 17.36 -0.80 0.49
N GLU A 543 18.54 -0.20 0.64
CA GLU A 543 19.47 -0.04 -0.48
C GLU A 543 20.10 -1.41 -0.80
N LEU A 544 19.77 -1.94 -1.98
CA LEU A 544 20.24 -3.23 -2.45
C LEU A 544 21.77 -3.34 -2.36
N GLY A 545 22.26 -4.48 -1.83
CA GLY A 545 23.69 -4.78 -1.68
C GLY A 545 24.31 -4.31 -0.36
N THR A 546 23.57 -3.57 0.48
CA THR A 546 24.06 -3.04 1.76
C THR A 546 24.58 -4.14 2.70
N THR A 547 23.99 -5.34 2.67
CA THR A 547 24.40 -6.44 3.57
C THR A 547 25.85 -6.89 3.34
N SER A 548 26.27 -6.96 2.08
CA SER A 548 27.62 -7.38 1.68
C SER A 548 28.56 -6.23 1.35
N GLU A 549 28.08 -4.99 1.37
CA GLU A 549 28.83 -3.78 0.99
C GLU A 549 30.21 -3.73 1.68
N HIS A 550 30.29 -3.97 2.99
CA HIS A 550 31.58 -3.91 3.67
C HIS A 550 32.62 -4.95 3.21
N TYR A 551 32.20 -6.08 2.63
CA TYR A 551 33.11 -7.06 2.03
C TYR A 551 33.54 -6.68 0.61
N GLU A 552 32.69 -5.90 -0.08
CA GLU A 552 32.89 -5.49 -1.46
C GLU A 552 33.73 -4.22 -1.50
N SER A 553 33.30 -3.19 -0.76
CA SER A 553 33.92 -1.87 -0.71
C SER A 553 34.86 -1.67 0.46
N GLY A 554 34.65 -2.34 1.60
CA GLY A 554 35.41 -2.09 2.83
C GLY A 554 35.38 -0.63 3.28
N GLY A 555 34.40 0.17 2.82
CA GLY A 555 34.35 1.62 3.02
C GLY A 555 35.45 2.41 2.31
N ARG A 556 36.25 1.79 1.44
CA ARG A 556 37.47 2.37 0.88
C ARG A 556 37.18 3.52 -0.11
N GLY A 557 35.98 3.54 -0.71
CA GLY A 557 35.50 4.60 -1.59
C GLY A 557 35.79 4.39 -3.09
N PRO A 558 35.16 5.17 -3.98
CA PRO A 558 35.16 4.92 -5.43
C PRO A 558 36.51 5.20 -6.11
N GLY A 559 37.44 5.89 -5.45
CA GLY A 559 38.77 6.24 -5.98
C GLY A 559 39.88 5.25 -5.65
N VAL A 560 39.56 4.13 -4.99
CA VAL A 560 40.57 3.18 -4.49
C VAL A 560 41.20 2.44 -5.63
N ILE A 561 42.52 2.29 -5.57
CA ILE A 561 43.28 1.50 -6.53
C ILE A 561 44.23 0.61 -5.72
N SER A 562 44.05 -0.71 -5.80
CA SER A 562 45.03 -1.65 -5.28
C SER A 562 46.02 -1.97 -6.40
N SER A 563 47.29 -1.57 -6.25
CA SER A 563 48.34 -2.00 -7.16
C SER A 563 48.72 -3.44 -6.80
N GLY A 564 48.58 -4.38 -7.74
CA GLY A 564 49.01 -5.77 -7.59
C GLY A 564 50.54 -5.91 -7.56
N ARG A 565 51.22 -5.20 -6.65
CA ARG A 565 52.68 -5.13 -6.58
C ARG A 565 53.23 -6.45 -6.01
N GLY A 566 53.56 -7.37 -6.89
CA GLY A 566 54.14 -8.69 -6.56
C GLY A 566 53.30 -9.90 -7.02
N ASP A 567 52.06 -9.68 -7.47
CA ASP A 567 51.18 -10.74 -7.98
C ASP A 567 50.80 -10.50 -9.44
N HIS A 568 50.67 -11.58 -10.20
CA HIS A 568 50.36 -11.59 -11.64
C HIS A 568 48.90 -11.15 -11.95
N GLY A 569 48.26 -10.37 -11.09
CA GLY A 569 46.81 -10.13 -11.00
C GLY A 569 46.27 -8.83 -11.61
N GLY A 570 47.13 -7.89 -12.03
CA GLY A 570 46.71 -6.58 -12.52
C GLY A 570 46.27 -5.62 -11.39
N ALA A 571 45.83 -4.41 -11.75
CA ALA A 571 45.30 -3.41 -10.81
C ALA A 571 43.79 -3.59 -10.63
N SER A 572 43.27 -3.25 -9.45
CA SER A 572 41.83 -3.29 -9.16
C SER A 572 41.32 -1.93 -8.71
N TYR A 573 40.14 -1.54 -9.20
CA TYR A 573 39.64 -0.16 -9.15
C TYR A 573 38.28 -0.03 -8.46
N GLY A 574 38.12 1.01 -7.64
CA GLY A 574 36.83 1.46 -7.11
C GLY A 574 36.22 0.65 -5.98
N CYS A 575 34.95 0.94 -5.70
CA CYS A 575 34.16 0.38 -4.60
C CYS A 575 34.02 -1.15 -4.67
N TYR A 576 34.16 -1.76 -5.85
CA TYR A 576 34.00 -3.20 -6.02
C TYR A 576 35.30 -3.88 -6.48
N GLN A 577 36.42 -3.16 -6.43
CA GLN A 577 37.75 -3.64 -6.85
C GLN A 577 37.70 -4.30 -8.23
N LEU A 578 37.20 -3.56 -9.22
CA LEU A 578 37.06 -4.00 -10.62
C LEU A 578 38.44 -4.36 -11.19
N SER A 579 38.64 -5.64 -11.48
CA SER A 579 39.94 -6.16 -11.94
C SER A 579 40.24 -5.75 -13.38
N SER A 580 41.45 -5.21 -13.62
CA SER A 580 41.95 -4.95 -14.97
C SER A 580 42.37 -6.19 -15.73
N LYS A 581 42.80 -7.24 -15.03
CA LYS A 581 43.18 -8.51 -15.66
C LYS A 581 41.97 -9.26 -16.20
N LEU A 582 40.86 -9.21 -15.48
CA LEU A 582 39.61 -9.88 -15.87
C LEU A 582 38.76 -9.06 -16.87
N GLY A 583 39.23 -7.89 -17.31
CA GLY A 583 38.48 -7.05 -18.25
C GLY A 583 37.36 -6.22 -17.61
N VAL A 584 37.14 -6.34 -16.29
CA VAL A 584 35.94 -5.79 -15.63
C VAL A 584 35.98 -4.26 -15.60
N VAL A 585 37.14 -3.66 -15.31
CA VAL A 585 37.26 -2.19 -15.34
C VAL A 585 37.15 -1.64 -16.76
N GLN A 586 37.61 -2.38 -17.77
CA GLN A 586 37.46 -2.02 -19.19
C GLN A 586 35.97 -1.93 -19.56
N ASP A 587 35.19 -2.93 -19.16
CA ASP A 587 33.76 -2.97 -19.47
C ASP A 587 32.95 -1.96 -18.66
N TYR A 588 33.40 -1.64 -17.45
CA TYR A 588 32.87 -0.53 -16.67
C TYR A 588 33.08 0.80 -17.40
N ILE A 589 34.32 1.11 -17.82
CA ILE A 589 34.61 2.38 -18.50
C ILE A 589 33.76 2.56 -19.76
N LYS A 590 33.53 1.50 -20.55
CA LYS A 590 32.66 1.58 -21.75
C LYS A 590 31.22 2.01 -21.43
N GLN A 591 30.72 1.64 -20.25
CA GLN A 591 29.34 1.88 -19.82
C GLN A 591 29.19 3.08 -18.88
N SER A 592 30.31 3.57 -18.33
CA SER A 592 30.33 4.66 -17.36
C SER A 592 29.95 5.98 -18.02
N LYS A 593 29.21 6.83 -17.28
CA LYS A 593 28.99 8.22 -17.71
C LYS A 593 30.28 9.04 -17.79
N TYR A 594 31.37 8.59 -17.15
CA TYR A 594 32.68 9.24 -17.18
C TYR A 594 33.59 8.74 -18.31
N LYS A 595 33.11 7.86 -19.22
CA LYS A 595 33.95 7.21 -20.24
C LYS A 595 34.91 8.15 -21.00
N ASN A 596 34.41 9.32 -21.40
CA ASN A 596 35.16 10.29 -22.20
C ASN A 596 36.37 10.87 -21.45
N ARG A 597 36.36 10.85 -20.11
CA ARG A 597 37.49 11.28 -19.27
C ARG A 597 38.69 10.33 -19.39
N PHE A 598 38.44 9.09 -19.81
CA PHE A 598 39.47 8.06 -19.98
C PHE A 598 39.91 7.88 -21.44
N ASP A 599 39.46 8.73 -22.37
CA ASP A 599 39.81 8.64 -23.78
C ASP A 599 41.32 8.79 -23.99
N GLY A 600 41.93 7.80 -24.65
CA GLY A 600 43.38 7.75 -24.88
C GLY A 600 44.22 7.36 -23.65
N LEU A 601 43.62 7.13 -22.48
CA LEU A 601 44.33 6.67 -21.28
C LEU A 601 44.38 5.14 -21.22
N GLN A 602 45.56 4.60 -20.93
CA GLN A 602 45.74 3.15 -20.79
C GLN A 602 45.51 2.70 -19.34
N ILE A 603 44.60 1.74 -19.14
CA ILE A 603 44.32 1.15 -17.82
C ILE A 603 45.60 0.58 -17.19
N GLY A 604 45.82 0.87 -15.91
CA GLY A 604 47.00 0.45 -15.17
C GLY A 604 48.14 1.48 -15.17
N THR A 605 48.12 2.50 -16.02
CA THR A 605 49.16 3.54 -16.03
C THR A 605 48.92 4.62 -14.98
N GLN A 606 49.95 5.43 -14.73
CA GLN A 606 49.87 6.51 -13.75
C GLN A 606 48.84 7.58 -14.14
N GLU A 607 48.70 7.84 -15.45
CA GLU A 607 47.76 8.82 -16.01
C GLU A 607 46.32 8.36 -15.77
N PHE A 608 46.00 7.10 -16.10
CA PHE A 608 44.68 6.51 -15.82
C PHE A 608 44.36 6.50 -14.32
N ASN A 609 45.34 6.10 -13.49
CA ASN A 609 45.15 6.03 -12.04
C ASN A 609 44.94 7.42 -11.41
N SER A 610 45.55 8.45 -11.98
CA SER A 610 45.37 9.83 -11.53
C SER A 610 43.98 10.31 -11.90
N GLU A 611 43.53 10.07 -13.13
CA GLU A 611 42.20 10.49 -13.58
C GLU A 611 41.07 9.78 -12.82
N TRP A 612 41.23 8.48 -12.55
CA TRP A 612 40.31 7.72 -11.71
C TRP A 612 40.14 8.34 -10.31
N LYS A 613 41.26 8.77 -9.70
CA LYS A 613 41.24 9.45 -8.39
C LYS A 613 40.64 10.86 -8.47
N ASN A 614 40.91 11.60 -9.55
CA ASN A 614 40.36 12.94 -9.77
C ASN A 614 38.83 12.90 -9.80
N ILE A 615 38.23 11.98 -10.56
CA ILE A 615 36.78 11.80 -10.62
C ILE A 615 36.21 11.47 -9.23
N ALA A 616 36.90 10.62 -8.47
CA ALA A 616 36.47 10.27 -7.11
C ALA A 616 36.55 11.44 -6.11
N ILE A 617 37.42 12.42 -6.35
CA ILE A 617 37.52 13.67 -5.57
C ILE A 617 36.43 14.66 -6.01
N GLU A 618 36.25 14.84 -7.32
CA GLU A 618 35.31 15.79 -7.92
C GLU A 618 33.85 15.39 -7.66
N ASP A 619 33.52 14.10 -7.83
CA ASP A 619 32.15 13.58 -7.73
C ASP A 619 32.13 12.22 -7.03
N LYS A 620 32.49 12.22 -5.74
CA LYS A 620 32.53 10.99 -4.92
C LYS A 620 31.21 10.22 -4.94
N LYS A 621 30.08 10.92 -4.77
CA LYS A 621 28.75 10.26 -4.70
C LYS A 621 28.32 9.74 -6.06
N GLY A 622 28.45 10.56 -7.11
CA GLY A 622 28.07 10.16 -8.46
C GLY A 622 28.94 9.05 -9.02
N PHE A 623 30.24 9.02 -8.70
CA PHE A 623 31.14 7.95 -9.15
C PHE A 623 30.92 6.63 -8.39
N SER A 624 30.63 6.70 -7.09
CA SER A 624 30.23 5.52 -6.32
C SER A 624 28.91 4.94 -6.84
N HIS A 625 27.93 5.79 -7.14
CA HIS A 625 26.64 5.35 -7.66
C HIS A 625 26.74 4.78 -9.08
N ASP A 626 27.56 5.38 -9.96
CA ASP A 626 27.81 4.86 -11.31
C ASP A 626 28.46 3.46 -11.28
N GLN A 627 29.40 3.23 -10.35
CA GLN A 627 29.99 1.90 -10.12
C GLN A 627 28.97 0.91 -9.56
N TYR A 628 28.10 1.34 -8.65
CA TYR A 628 26.99 0.53 -8.13
C TYR A 628 26.02 0.11 -9.24
N LEU A 629 25.60 1.04 -10.11
CA LEU A 629 24.71 0.73 -11.23
C LEU A 629 25.33 -0.29 -12.20
N PHE A 630 26.64 -0.17 -12.44
CA PHE A 630 27.36 -1.17 -13.25
C PHE A 630 27.30 -2.56 -12.62
N ILE A 631 27.55 -2.69 -11.31
CA ILE A 631 27.47 -3.98 -10.62
C ILE A 631 26.04 -4.52 -10.56
N LYS A 632 25.05 -3.66 -10.29
CA LYS A 632 23.63 -4.02 -10.33
C LYS A 632 23.27 -4.68 -11.65
N LYS A 633 23.62 -4.05 -12.76
CA LYS A 633 23.34 -4.54 -14.10
C LYS A 633 24.11 -5.81 -14.45
N THR A 634 25.42 -5.82 -14.20
CA THR A 634 26.30 -6.88 -14.70
C THR A 634 26.32 -8.13 -13.83
N HIS A 635 25.96 -8.02 -12.55
CA HIS A 635 25.99 -9.14 -11.60
C HIS A 635 24.59 -9.50 -11.11
N TYR A 636 23.91 -8.56 -10.47
CA TYR A 636 22.63 -8.85 -9.83
C TYR A 636 21.52 -9.14 -10.85
N GLU A 637 21.27 -8.25 -11.82
CA GLU A 637 20.26 -8.45 -12.87
C GLU A 637 20.59 -9.65 -13.77
N ALA A 638 21.87 -9.83 -14.09
CA ALA A 638 22.35 -11.01 -14.83
C ALA A 638 22.05 -12.31 -14.08
N GLN A 639 22.27 -12.34 -12.76
CA GLN A 639 21.97 -13.49 -11.92
C GLN A 639 20.46 -13.73 -11.81
N LEU A 640 19.62 -12.70 -11.70
CA LEU A 640 18.15 -12.86 -11.75
C LEU A 640 17.71 -13.52 -13.05
N GLY A 641 18.22 -13.05 -14.20
CA GLY A 641 17.94 -13.67 -15.49
C GLY A 641 18.44 -15.11 -15.60
N PHE A 642 19.59 -15.42 -14.99
CA PHE A 642 20.13 -16.78 -14.93
C PHE A 642 19.26 -17.71 -14.06
N LEU A 643 18.80 -17.23 -12.90
CA LEU A 643 17.91 -17.97 -12.00
C LEU A 643 16.55 -18.26 -12.66
N ALA A 644 15.97 -17.27 -13.34
CA ALA A 644 14.71 -17.44 -14.06
C ALA A 644 14.80 -18.54 -15.14
N LYS A 645 15.92 -18.60 -15.88
CA LYS A 645 16.19 -19.69 -16.85
C LYS A 645 16.30 -21.08 -16.21
N HIS A 646 16.54 -21.14 -14.90
CA HIS A 646 16.59 -22.38 -14.12
C HIS A 646 15.33 -22.60 -13.26
N GLY A 647 14.23 -21.92 -13.59
CA GLY A 647 12.93 -22.10 -12.93
C GLY A 647 12.79 -21.39 -11.58
N ILE A 648 13.68 -20.45 -11.25
CA ILE A 648 13.62 -19.65 -10.01
C ILE A 648 13.30 -18.20 -10.41
N SER A 649 12.02 -17.84 -10.36
CA SER A 649 11.54 -16.47 -10.65
C SER A 649 11.33 -15.70 -9.36
N ILE A 650 11.98 -14.54 -9.24
CA ILE A 650 11.84 -13.65 -8.08
C ILE A 650 10.89 -12.51 -8.46
N THR A 651 9.66 -12.53 -7.93
CA THR A 651 8.58 -11.56 -8.26
C THR A 651 8.26 -10.60 -7.12
N HIS A 652 8.83 -10.82 -5.94
CA HIS A 652 8.66 -9.97 -4.76
C HIS A 652 9.80 -8.95 -4.62
N LYS A 653 9.75 -8.11 -3.58
CA LYS A 653 10.78 -7.10 -3.28
C LYS A 653 11.53 -7.32 -1.95
N ARG A 654 11.36 -8.48 -1.29
CA ARG A 654 11.91 -8.77 0.05
C ARG A 654 13.44 -8.64 0.10
N ALA A 655 13.94 -7.64 0.83
CA ALA A 655 15.32 -7.17 0.73
C ALA A 655 16.36 -8.26 1.03
N ALA A 656 16.10 -9.12 2.02
CA ALA A 656 17.04 -10.17 2.39
C ALA A 656 17.33 -11.17 1.26
N ILE A 657 16.32 -11.57 0.48
CA ILE A 657 16.51 -12.45 -0.68
C ILE A 657 17.32 -11.73 -1.77
N HIS A 658 16.99 -10.47 -2.04
CA HIS A 658 17.70 -9.70 -3.07
C HIS A 658 19.16 -9.41 -2.69
N ASP A 659 19.44 -9.10 -1.42
CA ASP A 659 20.81 -8.92 -0.92
C ASP A 659 21.61 -10.22 -0.89
N MET A 660 20.96 -11.36 -0.59
CA MET A 660 21.58 -12.67 -0.72
C MET A 660 21.98 -12.93 -2.18
N ILE A 661 21.09 -12.64 -3.14
CA ILE A 661 21.37 -12.78 -4.58
C ILE A 661 22.49 -11.84 -5.02
N TRP A 662 22.45 -10.57 -4.59
CA TRP A 662 23.49 -9.58 -4.83
C TRP A 662 24.85 -10.07 -4.32
N SER A 663 24.96 -10.38 -3.03
CA SER A 663 26.22 -10.84 -2.42
C SER A 663 26.77 -12.07 -3.16
N THR A 664 25.89 -13.01 -3.49
CA THR A 664 26.29 -14.26 -4.16
C THR A 664 26.78 -14.00 -5.58
N SER A 665 26.10 -13.14 -6.35
CA SER A 665 26.51 -12.82 -7.72
C SER A 665 27.80 -12.02 -7.76
N VAL A 666 28.00 -11.09 -6.82
CA VAL A 666 29.25 -10.32 -6.73
C VAL A 666 30.42 -11.20 -6.27
N GLN A 667 30.21 -12.10 -5.31
CA GLN A 667 31.28 -12.96 -4.80
C GLN A 667 31.66 -14.12 -5.74
N TYR A 668 30.69 -14.74 -6.40
CA TYR A 668 30.90 -15.96 -7.20
C TYR A 668 30.70 -15.75 -8.71
N GLY A 669 30.34 -14.55 -9.13
CA GLY A 669 30.12 -14.18 -10.52
C GLY A 669 28.64 -14.16 -10.94
N PRO A 670 28.33 -13.49 -12.07
CA PRO A 670 26.98 -13.14 -12.52
C PRO A 670 26.12 -14.32 -13.02
N TYR A 671 26.73 -15.49 -13.23
CA TYR A 671 26.08 -16.69 -13.75
C TYR A 671 26.36 -17.90 -12.84
N THR A 672 26.56 -17.65 -11.55
CA THR A 672 26.88 -18.70 -10.60
C THR A 672 25.70 -19.65 -10.41
N ASN A 673 25.97 -20.96 -10.48
CA ASN A 673 24.98 -21.99 -10.16
C ASN A 673 24.88 -22.30 -8.66
N LEU A 674 25.54 -21.52 -7.80
CA LEU A 674 25.59 -21.77 -6.36
C LEU A 674 24.19 -21.77 -5.74
N ILE A 675 23.38 -20.74 -6.04
CA ILE A 675 22.02 -20.62 -5.49
C ILE A 675 21.17 -21.82 -5.94
N VAL A 676 21.19 -22.14 -7.23
CA VAL A 676 20.46 -23.29 -7.82
C VAL A 676 20.83 -24.60 -7.12
N LYS A 677 22.11 -24.81 -6.82
CA LYS A 677 22.58 -26.01 -6.12
C LYS A 677 22.20 -26.03 -4.64
N ALA A 678 22.29 -24.88 -3.97
CA ALA A 678 22.01 -24.78 -2.55
C ALA A 678 20.53 -25.00 -2.22
N VAL A 679 19.64 -24.55 -3.11
CA VAL A 679 18.19 -24.65 -2.94
C VAL A 679 17.58 -25.84 -3.67
N ALA A 680 18.40 -26.81 -4.10
CA ALA A 680 17.92 -27.99 -4.78
C ALA A 680 16.94 -28.76 -3.86
N GLY A 681 15.67 -28.82 -4.26
CA GLY A 681 14.58 -29.41 -3.45
C GLY A 681 13.76 -28.40 -2.63
N LEU A 682 14.07 -27.10 -2.71
CA LEU A 682 13.23 -26.01 -2.19
C LEU A 682 12.55 -25.29 -3.36
N SER A 683 11.28 -24.91 -3.19
CA SER A 683 10.57 -24.00 -4.10
C SER A 683 10.54 -22.61 -3.48
N PHE A 684 10.88 -21.59 -4.26
CA PHE A 684 10.80 -20.18 -3.82
C PHE A 684 9.36 -19.71 -3.55
N ASP A 685 8.37 -20.44 -4.04
CA ASP A 685 6.95 -20.12 -3.83
C ASP A 685 6.43 -20.66 -2.49
N SER A 686 7.08 -21.68 -1.92
CA SER A 686 6.58 -22.39 -0.71
C SER A 686 7.57 -22.43 0.45
N ALA A 687 8.87 -22.32 0.19
CA ALA A 687 9.88 -22.23 1.24
C ALA A 687 9.90 -20.83 1.85
N THR A 688 10.15 -20.75 3.16
CA THR A 688 10.36 -19.48 3.85
C THR A 688 11.70 -18.84 3.43
N ASP A 689 11.78 -17.51 3.49
CA ASP A 689 13.02 -16.79 3.22
C ASP A 689 14.17 -17.25 4.13
N VAL A 690 13.86 -17.56 5.40
CA VAL A 690 14.81 -18.12 6.37
C VAL A 690 15.42 -19.44 5.87
N GLN A 691 14.61 -20.35 5.32
CA GLN A 691 15.09 -21.61 4.76
C GLN A 691 15.99 -21.39 3.55
N ILE A 692 15.60 -20.50 2.64
CA ILE A 692 16.37 -20.18 1.42
C ILE A 692 17.72 -19.54 1.78
N ILE A 693 17.71 -18.50 2.63
CA ILE A 693 18.92 -17.79 3.09
C ILE A 693 19.86 -18.76 3.80
N THR A 694 19.31 -19.61 4.67
CA THR A 694 20.09 -20.61 5.41
C THR A 694 20.75 -21.60 4.45
N ALA A 695 20.00 -22.17 3.50
CA ALA A 695 20.52 -23.14 2.55
C ALA A 695 21.66 -22.55 1.69
N VAL A 696 21.49 -21.33 1.17
CA VAL A 696 22.52 -20.67 0.35
C VAL A 696 23.77 -20.34 1.16
N GLN A 697 23.62 -19.79 2.36
CA GLN A 697 24.77 -19.37 3.16
C GLN A 697 25.54 -20.57 3.76
N ASP A 698 24.85 -21.64 4.15
CA ASP A 698 25.49 -22.87 4.60
C ASP A 698 26.22 -23.56 3.43
N TYR A 699 25.61 -23.59 2.25
CA TYR A 699 26.28 -24.08 1.05
C TYR A 699 27.55 -23.27 0.73
N LYS A 700 27.52 -21.94 0.85
CA LYS A 700 28.72 -21.09 0.70
C LYS A 700 29.80 -21.50 1.70
N HIS A 701 29.45 -21.63 2.98
CA HIS A 701 30.38 -21.97 4.07
C HIS A 701 31.05 -23.33 3.83
N ASP A 702 30.25 -24.35 3.52
CA ASP A 702 30.72 -25.75 3.44
C ASP A 702 31.54 -26.01 2.19
N ASN A 703 31.34 -25.21 1.13
CA ASN A 703 32.03 -25.36 -0.14
C ASN A 703 33.23 -24.42 -0.32
N VAL A 704 33.63 -23.65 0.70
CA VAL A 704 34.79 -22.71 0.61
C VAL A 704 36.05 -23.42 0.12
N GLU A 705 36.40 -24.58 0.70
CA GLU A 705 37.66 -25.27 0.39
C GLU A 705 37.70 -25.78 -1.05
N THR A 706 36.55 -26.25 -1.53
CA THR A 706 36.38 -26.71 -2.92
C THR A 706 36.40 -25.55 -3.91
N LYS A 707 35.70 -24.44 -3.60
CA LYS A 707 35.56 -23.29 -4.49
C LYS A 707 36.79 -22.39 -4.53
N PHE A 708 37.59 -22.37 -3.46
CA PHE A 708 38.79 -21.55 -3.34
C PHE A 708 40.04 -22.42 -3.09
N ARG A 709 40.14 -23.57 -3.76
CA ARG A 709 41.23 -24.55 -3.58
C ARG A 709 42.63 -23.97 -3.78
N SER A 710 42.76 -22.96 -4.65
CA SER A 710 44.03 -22.26 -4.94
C SER A 710 44.44 -21.25 -3.86
N SER A 711 43.58 -20.94 -2.90
CA SER A 711 43.79 -19.86 -1.92
C SER A 711 43.48 -20.30 -0.49
N PRO A 712 44.13 -21.36 0.04
CA PRO A 712 43.81 -21.95 1.34
C PRO A 712 43.99 -20.99 2.53
N THR A 713 44.89 -20.03 2.41
CA THR A 713 45.12 -18.99 3.42
C THR A 713 43.91 -18.05 3.61
N LEU A 714 42.99 -17.99 2.64
CA LEU A 714 41.78 -17.17 2.71
C LEU A 714 40.57 -17.91 3.31
N TRP A 715 40.64 -19.24 3.47
CA TRP A 715 39.48 -20.05 3.88
C TRP A 715 38.84 -19.62 5.20
N PRO A 716 39.59 -19.32 6.28
CA PRO A 716 38.98 -18.90 7.54
C PRO A 716 38.14 -17.62 7.38
N GLY A 717 38.65 -16.65 6.63
CA GLY A 717 37.94 -15.39 6.36
C GLY A 717 36.69 -15.58 5.50
N LEU A 718 36.76 -16.45 4.49
CA LEU A 718 35.62 -16.76 3.61
C LEU A 718 34.50 -17.51 4.36
N LYS A 719 34.85 -18.45 5.25
CA LYS A 719 33.88 -19.13 6.12
C LYS A 719 33.24 -18.16 7.11
N ALA A 720 34.05 -17.30 7.76
CA ALA A 720 33.55 -16.27 8.67
C ALA A 720 32.61 -15.27 7.96
N ARG A 721 32.90 -14.89 6.71
CA ARG A 721 32.01 -14.07 5.88
C ARG A 721 30.65 -14.74 5.68
N ALA A 722 30.61 -16.02 5.29
CA ALA A 722 29.35 -16.72 5.05
C ALA A 722 28.45 -16.74 6.31
N ILE A 723 29.04 -16.99 7.49
CA ILE A 723 28.36 -16.97 8.79
C ILE A 723 27.85 -15.56 9.13
N SER A 724 28.69 -14.54 8.96
CA SER A 724 28.31 -13.16 9.28
C SER A 724 27.22 -12.62 8.35
N GLU A 725 27.29 -12.90 7.05
CA GLU A 725 26.22 -12.55 6.10
C GLU A 725 24.92 -13.29 6.45
N LYS A 726 24.97 -14.58 6.81
CA LYS A 726 23.79 -15.34 7.25
C LYS A 726 23.09 -14.63 8.40
N ALA A 727 23.83 -14.25 9.45
CA ALA A 727 23.26 -13.55 10.59
C ALA A 727 22.64 -12.20 10.22
N LYS A 728 23.27 -11.44 9.31
CA LYS A 728 22.77 -10.14 8.84
C LYS A 728 21.53 -10.29 7.96
N LEU A 729 21.52 -11.24 7.02
CA LEU A 729 20.39 -11.51 6.13
C LEU A 729 19.17 -12.01 6.92
N LEU A 730 19.37 -12.90 7.90
CA LEU A 730 18.29 -13.35 8.79
C LEU A 730 17.77 -12.23 9.68
N LYS A 731 18.60 -11.25 10.05
CA LYS A 731 18.12 -10.05 10.73
C LYS A 731 17.31 -9.16 9.78
N LEU A 732 17.82 -8.91 8.57
CA LEU A 732 17.16 -8.10 7.54
C LEU A 732 15.80 -8.68 7.15
N GLU A 733 15.68 -10.00 7.09
CA GLU A 733 14.43 -10.72 6.85
C GLU A 733 13.40 -10.43 7.95
N ARG A 734 13.80 -10.56 9.23
CA ARG A 734 12.94 -10.21 10.38
C ARG A 734 12.53 -8.75 10.41
N ASP A 735 13.43 -7.86 10.00
CA ASP A 735 13.17 -6.42 9.96
C ASP A 735 12.24 -6.00 8.80
N ASN A 736 11.87 -6.95 7.92
CA ASN A 736 10.87 -6.84 6.83
C ASN A 736 11.06 -5.63 5.92
N TYR A 737 12.30 -5.44 5.45
CA TYR A 737 12.64 -4.43 4.45
C TYR A 737 12.33 -4.91 3.03
N GLU A 738 12.06 -3.97 2.12
CA GLU A 738 11.98 -4.20 0.68
C GLU A 738 13.03 -3.36 -0.09
N VAL A 739 13.51 -3.88 -1.21
CA VAL A 739 14.31 -3.10 -2.18
C VAL A 739 13.41 -2.35 -3.15
N GLU A 740 13.92 -1.29 -3.78
CA GLU A 740 13.19 -0.50 -4.78
C GLU A 740 12.72 -1.30 -6.01
#